data_AF-A0A395IJZ4-F1
#
_entry.id   AF-A0A395IJZ4-F1
#
_cell.length_a   1.000
_cell.length_b   1.000
_cell.length_c   1.000
_cell.angle_alpha   90.00
_cell.angle_beta   90.00
_cell.angle_gamma   90.00
#
_symmetry.space_group_name_H-M   'P 1'
#
loop_
_entity.id
_entity.type
_entity.pdbx_description
1 polymer ?
#
loop_
_entity_poly.entity_id
_entity_poly.type
_entity_poly.pdbx_seq_one_letter_code
_entity_poly.pdbx_strand_id
1 'polypeptide(L)'
;MGFEALRKCKLVLFGGSSCPDDLGDRLTQAGVYLVGHYGATEIGQLMTSFRPQEDTAWNYVRPLPSCVPYIQMAPRAANTFECVVLDGLPSKVTSNSQDPPNSFKTSDLFTPHPIIANAWKYLGRLDDRVTLVNGEKVLPITYEHQVREHELVREACVFGVGRAFPGLIIIPSDKAVGLSKEAILKTLLPVVSAANSRVEGFSQISEEMVEILDVGTEYPCTDKGTMIRPAFYKKFEDLIDSMYQRFEKPLEVSNGALQLNREQLEDFLLAIFKERIGIQHLQKDTDFFEAGVDSLQAIAIRGIILREVDLGSKIPSQNVVFEYPNVQALAEHFDALRKGETSEQKDEIKAMEELIGKYSKFSQHISGSQVVDGETIILTGATGSLGAHVLSQLISKRSVKAVYCLVRATNRQQAEDRVQKTLLSKRLSPTTFSKVHCLPSDLSRKDLGLEPSIIEALRNDLTKVIHCAWAVNFNLGVQSFESHHIRGTVNLLNLCLTVRTNLPAKLFFCSSISAAAGTPLPATIEETYITNLNHAQKMGYARSKLVTETIIGEAARQTGMEAQVLRVGQIVGDTVEGLWNSTEAISLMIRSATTLGALPALDETPSWLPADIVAKAVLELAGLDKPFLEAPEEDSDLKSIVYHVQNSQTFSWTNDLLPALQEAGLKFKIVNQREWVKLLREGEQDPDKNPTIKLLDFFTEKYDNEKPGRQGLVFKTEKTGLKSETIKTGYDIVGSGLVKKFVDSWREEW
;
A
#
# COMPACT_ATOMS: atom_id res chain seq x y z
N MET A 1 -47.31 -5.88 -9.41
CA MET A 1 -48.12 -4.86 -8.71
C MET A 1 -47.42 -3.50 -8.59
N GLY A 2 -46.23 -3.38 -7.99
CA GLY A 2 -45.56 -2.08 -7.81
C GLY A 2 -45.20 -1.32 -9.10
N PHE A 3 -44.56 -1.99 -10.06
CA PHE A 3 -44.17 -1.40 -11.36
C PHE A 3 -45.38 -0.87 -12.15
N GLU A 4 -46.47 -1.65 -12.21
CA GLU A 4 -47.69 -1.24 -12.91
C GLU A 4 -48.39 -0.04 -12.26
N ALA A 5 -48.29 0.09 -10.93
CA ALA A 5 -48.81 1.24 -10.22
C ALA A 5 -47.98 2.49 -10.53
N LEU A 6 -46.64 2.39 -10.46
CA LEU A 6 -45.74 3.49 -10.76
C LEU A 6 -45.82 3.95 -12.22
N ARG A 7 -46.06 3.03 -13.16
CA ARG A 7 -46.23 3.36 -14.59
C ARG A 7 -47.47 4.22 -14.87
N LYS A 8 -48.48 4.21 -13.98
CA LYS A 8 -49.65 5.10 -14.11
C LYS A 8 -49.33 6.53 -13.69
N CYS A 9 -48.25 6.76 -12.96
CA CYS A 9 -47.82 8.08 -12.53
C CYS A 9 -47.16 8.83 -13.70
N LYS A 10 -47.49 10.13 -13.84
CA LYS A 10 -46.84 11.00 -14.84
C LYS A 10 -45.36 11.26 -14.52
N LEU A 11 -45.00 11.16 -13.26
CA LEU A 11 -43.67 11.44 -12.72
C LEU A 11 -43.52 10.67 -11.42
N VAL A 12 -42.38 10.02 -11.21
CA VAL A 12 -42.02 9.39 -9.93
C VAL A 12 -40.74 10.07 -9.43
N LEU A 13 -40.83 10.72 -8.27
CA LEU A 13 -39.72 11.45 -7.67
C LEU A 13 -39.06 10.63 -6.57
N PHE A 14 -37.73 10.68 -6.53
CA PHE A 14 -36.93 10.19 -5.40
C PHE A 14 -35.91 11.24 -4.97
N GLY A 15 -35.46 11.17 -3.72
CA GLY A 15 -34.48 12.08 -3.15
C GLY A 15 -34.17 11.73 -1.70
N GLY A 16 -33.08 12.28 -1.17
CA GLY A 16 -32.56 11.96 0.17
C GLY A 16 -31.59 10.77 0.19
N SER A 17 -31.86 9.73 -0.60
CA SER A 17 -30.91 8.65 -0.91
C SER A 17 -30.91 8.36 -2.41
N SER A 18 -29.81 7.78 -2.91
CA SER A 18 -29.77 7.30 -4.30
C SER A 18 -30.68 6.10 -4.48
N CYS A 19 -31.40 6.07 -5.60
CA CYS A 19 -32.04 4.86 -6.07
C CYS A 19 -30.95 3.91 -6.59
N PRO A 20 -30.96 2.62 -6.22
CA PRO A 20 -30.06 1.62 -6.81
C PRO A 20 -30.17 1.62 -8.34
N ASP A 21 -29.02 1.47 -9.01
CA ASP A 21 -28.95 1.58 -10.46
C ASP A 21 -29.80 0.51 -11.15
N ASP A 22 -29.71 -0.75 -10.72
CA ASP A 22 -30.48 -1.85 -11.32
C ASP A 22 -32.00 -1.63 -11.20
N LEU A 23 -32.45 -1.20 -10.01
CA LEU A 23 -33.86 -0.89 -9.78
C LEU A 23 -34.34 0.26 -10.66
N GLY A 24 -33.59 1.36 -10.72
CA GLY A 24 -33.98 2.52 -11.51
C GLY A 24 -33.90 2.27 -13.01
N ASP A 25 -32.95 1.46 -13.48
CA ASP A 25 -32.87 0.99 -14.86
C ASP A 25 -34.10 0.16 -15.21
N ARG A 26 -34.47 -0.81 -14.37
CA ARG A 26 -35.69 -1.61 -14.56
C ARG A 26 -36.95 -0.77 -14.55
N LEU A 27 -37.06 0.22 -13.67
CA LEU A 27 -38.21 1.13 -13.61
C LEU A 27 -38.32 1.97 -14.88
N THR A 28 -37.20 2.55 -15.32
CA THR A 28 -37.13 3.36 -16.53
C THR A 28 -37.43 2.52 -17.78
N GLN A 29 -36.88 1.31 -17.88
CA GLN A 29 -37.18 0.34 -18.95
C GLN A 29 -38.65 -0.09 -18.96
N ALA A 30 -39.29 -0.17 -17.79
CA ALA A 30 -40.71 -0.47 -17.66
C ALA A 30 -41.63 0.73 -17.99
N GLY A 31 -41.07 1.86 -18.40
CA GLY A 31 -41.80 3.06 -18.81
C GLY A 31 -42.17 4.00 -17.64
N VAL A 32 -41.53 3.85 -16.48
CA VAL A 32 -41.71 4.80 -15.37
C VAL A 32 -40.80 6.00 -15.59
N TYR A 33 -41.39 7.21 -15.61
CA TYR A 33 -40.61 8.45 -15.70
C TYR A 33 -40.05 8.83 -14.33
N LEU A 34 -38.89 8.24 -14.01
CA LEU A 34 -38.19 8.39 -12.74
C LEU A 34 -37.30 9.64 -12.73
N VAL A 35 -37.39 10.46 -11.69
CA VAL A 35 -36.58 11.68 -11.51
C VAL A 35 -36.07 11.78 -10.08
N GLY A 36 -34.75 11.79 -9.93
CA GLY A 36 -34.03 12.10 -8.70
C GLY A 36 -33.81 13.60 -8.49
N HIS A 37 -33.97 14.05 -7.25
CA HIS A 37 -33.60 15.38 -6.77
C HIS A 37 -32.39 15.29 -5.82
N TYR A 38 -31.47 16.23 -5.98
CA TYR A 38 -30.32 16.36 -5.09
C TYR A 38 -30.32 17.73 -4.41
N GLY A 39 -30.08 17.71 -3.10
CA GLY A 39 -30.01 18.87 -2.23
C GLY A 39 -29.87 18.44 -0.77
N ALA A 40 -29.57 19.40 0.09
CA ALA A 40 -29.48 19.21 1.54
C ALA A 40 -30.22 20.35 2.26
N THR A 41 -30.50 20.17 3.55
CA THR A 41 -31.18 21.18 4.37
C THR A 41 -30.42 22.52 4.36
N GLU A 42 -29.09 22.43 4.34
CA GLU A 42 -28.13 23.52 4.41
C GLU A 42 -28.07 24.37 3.13
N ILE A 43 -28.47 23.82 1.98
CA ILE A 43 -28.22 24.39 0.65
C ILE A 43 -29.46 24.42 -0.25
N GLY A 44 -30.57 23.83 0.20
CA GLY A 44 -31.78 23.65 -0.61
C GLY A 44 -31.58 22.64 -1.75
N GLN A 45 -32.52 22.62 -2.70
CA GLN A 45 -32.40 21.80 -3.90
C GLN A 45 -31.42 22.43 -4.89
N LEU A 46 -30.44 21.65 -5.34
CA LEU A 46 -29.40 22.12 -6.26
C LEU A 46 -29.52 21.51 -7.66
N MET A 47 -29.86 20.23 -7.73
CA MET A 47 -29.84 19.49 -8.99
C MET A 47 -31.07 18.58 -9.13
N THR A 48 -31.40 18.26 -10.38
CA THR A 48 -32.49 17.34 -10.73
C THR A 48 -32.13 16.53 -11.96
N SER A 49 -32.59 15.29 -12.04
CA SER A 49 -32.49 14.44 -13.25
C SER A 49 -33.72 14.56 -14.16
N PHE A 50 -34.48 15.65 -14.00
CA PHE A 50 -35.53 16.01 -14.95
C PHE A 50 -34.92 16.15 -16.35
N ARG A 51 -35.50 15.48 -17.34
CA ARG A 51 -34.91 15.31 -18.67
C ARG A 51 -35.96 15.01 -19.73
N PRO A 52 -35.65 15.16 -21.02
CA PRO A 52 -36.54 14.67 -22.08
C PRO A 52 -36.81 13.16 -21.95
N GLN A 53 -37.94 12.67 -22.46
CA GLN A 53 -38.37 11.29 -22.22
C GLN A 53 -37.48 10.25 -22.94
N GLU A 54 -36.82 10.68 -24.02
CA GLU A 54 -35.82 9.93 -24.78
C GLU A 54 -34.47 9.79 -24.07
N ASP A 55 -34.22 10.60 -23.05
CA ASP A 55 -32.99 10.52 -22.25
C ASP A 55 -33.15 9.46 -21.17
N THR A 56 -32.32 8.41 -21.24
CA THR A 56 -32.34 7.30 -20.28
C THR A 56 -31.45 7.53 -19.06
N ALA A 57 -30.70 8.64 -18.99
CA ALA A 57 -29.78 8.97 -17.89
C ALA A 57 -30.52 9.44 -16.62
N TRP A 58 -31.37 8.57 -16.08
CA TRP A 58 -32.25 8.87 -14.94
C TRP A 58 -31.49 9.07 -13.62
N ASN A 59 -30.32 8.46 -13.48
CA ASN A 59 -29.44 8.55 -12.31
C ASN A 59 -28.42 9.69 -12.41
N TYR A 60 -28.48 10.52 -13.46
CA TYR A 60 -27.64 11.71 -13.61
C TYR A 60 -28.44 12.98 -13.34
N VAL A 61 -28.06 13.71 -12.29
CA VAL A 61 -28.64 15.00 -11.93
C VAL A 61 -27.92 16.14 -12.66
N ARG A 62 -28.67 17.20 -12.94
CA ARG A 62 -28.20 18.42 -13.61
C ARG A 62 -28.48 19.62 -12.70
N PRO A 63 -27.52 20.55 -12.53
CA PRO A 63 -27.75 21.81 -11.83
C PRO A 63 -28.97 22.56 -12.34
N LEU A 64 -29.78 23.05 -11.41
CA LEU A 64 -30.85 24.00 -11.74
C LEU A 64 -30.21 25.28 -12.31
N PRO A 65 -30.80 25.93 -13.34
CA PRO A 65 -30.20 27.11 -13.97
C PRO A 65 -29.81 28.22 -12.98
N SER A 66 -30.63 28.44 -11.95
CA SER A 66 -30.38 29.42 -10.89
C SER A 66 -29.22 29.04 -9.95
N CYS A 67 -28.88 27.75 -9.87
CA CYS A 67 -27.84 27.23 -8.99
C CYS A 67 -26.48 27.08 -9.69
N VAL A 68 -26.44 27.01 -11.03
CA VAL A 68 -25.20 26.83 -11.81
C VAL A 68 -24.06 27.75 -11.38
N PRO A 69 -24.26 29.08 -11.18
CA PRO A 69 -23.17 29.98 -10.80
C PRO A 69 -22.57 29.71 -9.42
N TYR A 70 -23.29 28.95 -8.59
CA TYR A 70 -22.97 28.70 -7.19
C TYR A 70 -22.54 27.25 -6.91
N ILE A 71 -22.46 26.40 -7.93
CA ILE A 71 -22.01 25.02 -7.78
C ILE A 71 -20.62 24.88 -8.39
N GLN A 72 -19.66 24.46 -7.57
CA GLN A 72 -18.33 24.09 -8.00
C GLN A 72 -18.13 22.59 -7.78
N MET A 73 -17.87 21.86 -8.87
CA MET A 73 -17.47 20.44 -8.80
C MET A 73 -15.96 20.35 -8.58
N ALA A 74 -15.53 20.25 -7.32
CA ALA A 74 -14.13 20.24 -6.93
C ALA A 74 -13.52 18.85 -7.12
N PRO A 75 -12.41 18.68 -7.87
CA PRO A 75 -11.82 17.38 -8.11
C PRO A 75 -11.27 16.75 -6.81
N ARG A 76 -11.57 15.46 -6.60
CA ARG A 76 -11.07 14.67 -5.46
C ARG A 76 -10.25 13.45 -5.89
N ALA A 77 -10.59 12.83 -7.01
CA ALA A 77 -9.81 11.77 -7.65
C ALA A 77 -10.12 11.73 -9.16
N ALA A 78 -9.53 10.77 -9.89
CA ALA A 78 -9.85 10.57 -11.30
C ALA A 78 -11.36 10.35 -11.48
N ASN A 79 -11.99 11.18 -12.32
CA ASN A 79 -13.44 11.17 -12.58
C ASN A 79 -14.35 11.26 -11.33
N THR A 80 -13.83 11.79 -10.22
CA THR A 80 -14.57 11.91 -8.95
C THR A 80 -14.45 13.34 -8.43
N PHE A 81 -15.59 13.97 -8.19
CA PHE A 81 -15.71 15.38 -7.84
C PHE A 81 -16.61 15.55 -6.62
N GLU A 82 -16.26 16.48 -5.74
CA GLU A 82 -17.13 16.89 -4.64
C GLU A 82 -18.00 18.09 -5.08
N CYS A 83 -19.28 18.06 -4.73
CA CYS A 83 -20.15 19.24 -4.89
C CYS A 83 -19.85 20.28 -3.80
N VAL A 84 -19.30 21.43 -4.18
CA VAL A 84 -19.06 22.57 -3.29
C VAL A 84 -20.03 23.70 -3.65
N VAL A 85 -20.75 24.20 -2.65
CA VAL A 85 -21.70 25.32 -2.83
C VAL A 85 -21.02 26.63 -2.45
N LEU A 86 -20.88 27.51 -3.43
CA LEU A 86 -20.25 28.82 -3.31
C LEU A 86 -21.13 29.82 -2.58
N ASP A 87 -20.52 30.92 -2.15
CA ASP A 87 -21.25 31.99 -1.49
C ASP A 87 -22.24 32.70 -2.42
N GLY A 88 -23.32 33.22 -1.83
CA GLY A 88 -24.36 33.96 -2.55
C GLY A 88 -25.52 33.14 -3.09
N LEU A 89 -25.52 31.80 -2.92
CA LEU A 89 -26.72 30.99 -3.19
C LEU A 89 -27.83 31.36 -2.19
N PRO A 90 -29.02 31.83 -2.62
CA PRO A 90 -30.07 32.28 -1.70
C PRO A 90 -30.59 31.21 -0.72
N SER A 91 -30.51 29.93 -1.09
CA SER A 91 -30.93 28.80 -0.26
C SER A 91 -29.83 28.28 0.67
N LYS A 92 -28.59 28.78 0.59
CA LYS A 92 -27.49 28.37 1.48
C LYS A 92 -27.63 29.07 2.82
N VAL A 93 -27.90 28.29 3.87
CA VAL A 93 -28.14 28.80 5.24
C VAL A 93 -26.92 28.67 6.16
N THR A 94 -25.92 27.87 5.77
CA THR A 94 -24.67 27.69 6.54
C THR A 94 -23.47 27.49 5.63
N SER A 95 -22.28 27.65 6.20
CA SER A 95 -20.98 27.47 5.53
C SER A 95 -20.08 26.67 6.47
N ASN A 96 -19.35 25.70 5.92
CA ASN A 96 -18.42 24.84 6.66
C ASN A 96 -16.99 24.90 6.09
N SER A 97 -16.74 25.77 5.12
CA SER A 97 -15.41 25.94 4.52
C SER A 97 -15.11 27.40 4.17
N GLN A 98 -13.82 27.73 4.18
CA GLN A 98 -13.28 29.02 3.74
C GLN A 98 -12.45 28.89 2.45
N ASP A 99 -12.47 27.71 1.84
CA ASP A 99 -11.80 27.44 0.58
C ASP A 99 -12.76 26.69 -0.38
N PRO A 100 -13.50 27.40 -1.24
CA PRO A 100 -13.53 28.88 -1.39
C PRO A 100 -14.18 29.61 -0.19
N PRO A 101 -13.99 30.94 -0.02
CA PRO A 101 -14.51 31.68 1.13
C PRO A 101 -16.02 31.54 1.29
N ASN A 102 -16.46 31.38 2.55
CA ASN A 102 -17.86 31.25 2.93
C ASN A 102 -18.63 30.18 2.10
N SER A 103 -17.97 29.08 1.76
CA SER A 103 -18.57 27.98 1.00
C SER A 103 -19.08 26.85 1.89
N PHE A 104 -19.91 25.99 1.31
CA PHE A 104 -20.38 24.76 1.93
C PHE A 104 -19.89 23.55 1.13
N LYS A 105 -18.93 22.81 1.68
CA LYS A 105 -18.46 21.51 1.21
C LYS A 105 -19.45 20.44 1.64
N THR A 106 -20.11 19.82 0.67
CA THR A 106 -21.19 18.85 0.95
C THR A 106 -20.67 17.50 1.40
N SER A 107 -19.39 17.20 1.16
CA SER A 107 -18.82 15.85 1.19
C SER A 107 -19.48 14.88 0.19
N ASP A 108 -20.42 15.32 -0.65
CA ASP A 108 -21.08 14.48 -1.65
C ASP A 108 -20.23 14.35 -2.91
N LEU A 109 -19.95 13.10 -3.30
CA LEU A 109 -19.12 12.76 -4.44
C LEU A 109 -19.95 12.44 -5.68
N PHE A 110 -19.45 12.88 -6.83
CA PHE A 110 -20.09 12.75 -8.13
C PHE A 110 -19.08 12.32 -9.20
N THR A 111 -19.58 11.63 -10.22
CA THR A 111 -18.85 11.37 -11.47
C THR A 111 -19.58 12.01 -12.65
N PRO A 112 -18.87 12.65 -13.60
CA PRO A 112 -19.51 13.26 -14.76
C PRO A 112 -20.06 12.19 -15.71
N HIS A 113 -21.17 12.50 -16.39
CA HIS A 113 -21.65 11.67 -17.49
C HIS A 113 -20.64 11.69 -18.65
N PRO A 114 -20.36 10.55 -19.31
CA PRO A 114 -19.34 10.48 -20.37
C PRO A 114 -19.66 11.36 -21.59
N ILE A 115 -20.95 11.53 -21.92
CA ILE A 115 -21.40 12.26 -23.12
C ILE A 115 -22.22 13.52 -22.81
N ILE A 116 -23.18 13.46 -21.87
CA ILE A 116 -24.09 14.58 -21.55
C ILE A 116 -23.37 15.62 -20.69
N ALA A 117 -23.22 16.82 -21.24
CA ALA A 117 -22.58 17.93 -20.55
C ALA A 117 -23.33 18.33 -19.26
N ASN A 118 -22.57 18.62 -18.20
CA ASN A 118 -23.06 19.07 -16.90
C ASN A 118 -24.09 18.14 -16.24
N ALA A 119 -24.01 16.84 -16.53
CA ALA A 119 -24.79 15.79 -15.89
C ALA A 119 -23.89 14.97 -14.97
N TRP A 120 -24.34 14.74 -13.75
CA TRP A 120 -23.52 14.21 -12.66
C TRP A 120 -24.22 13.04 -11.98
N LYS A 121 -23.54 11.91 -11.86
CA LYS A 121 -24.04 10.76 -11.12
C LYS A 121 -23.49 10.80 -9.70
N TYR A 122 -24.39 10.72 -8.74
CA TYR A 122 -24.05 10.66 -7.32
C TYR A 122 -23.39 9.33 -6.98
N LEU A 123 -22.25 9.37 -6.28
CA LEU A 123 -21.48 8.20 -5.86
C LEU A 123 -21.69 7.85 -4.39
N GLY A 124 -22.07 8.82 -3.56
CA GLY A 124 -22.13 8.69 -2.10
C GLY A 124 -21.39 9.84 -1.40
N ARG A 125 -21.29 9.76 -0.07
CA ARG A 125 -20.56 10.74 0.71
C ARG A 125 -19.12 10.32 0.99
N LEU A 126 -18.23 11.30 1.05
CA LEU A 126 -16.81 11.16 1.41
C LEU A 126 -16.65 10.65 2.85
N ASP A 127 -17.55 11.02 3.75
CA ASP A 127 -17.59 10.65 5.17
C ASP A 127 -18.32 9.33 5.46
N ASP A 128 -18.94 8.70 4.46
CA ASP A 128 -19.61 7.39 4.63
C ASP A 128 -18.66 6.20 4.42
N ARG A 129 -17.34 6.40 4.43
CA ARG A 129 -16.34 5.33 4.22
C ARG A 129 -16.05 4.60 5.53
N VAL A 130 -15.91 3.27 5.44
CA VAL A 130 -15.41 2.45 6.55
C VAL A 130 -13.90 2.27 6.36
N THR A 131 -13.12 2.92 7.21
CA THR A 131 -11.66 2.83 7.20
C THR A 131 -11.21 1.67 8.09
N LEU A 132 -10.54 0.69 7.48
CA LEU A 132 -9.96 -0.47 8.18
C LEU A 132 -8.63 -0.07 8.85
N VAL A 133 -8.15 -0.89 9.80
CA VAL A 133 -6.91 -0.63 10.56
C VAL A 133 -5.67 -0.56 9.67
N ASN A 134 -5.69 -1.28 8.54
CA ASN A 134 -4.64 -1.28 7.52
C ASN A 134 -4.66 -0.04 6.60
N GLY A 135 -5.62 0.87 6.79
CA GLY A 135 -5.77 2.10 6.01
C GLY A 135 -6.60 1.93 4.73
N GLU A 136 -7.05 0.72 4.43
CA GLU A 136 -7.97 0.48 3.31
C GLU A 136 -9.34 1.09 3.60
N LYS A 137 -9.98 1.62 2.55
CA LYS A 137 -11.22 2.40 2.69
C LYS A 137 -12.38 1.76 1.95
N VAL A 138 -13.16 0.98 2.68
CA VAL A 138 -14.37 0.30 2.21
C VAL A 138 -15.48 1.31 1.92
N LEU A 139 -16.20 1.12 0.82
CA LEU A 139 -17.38 1.91 0.45
C LEU A 139 -18.67 1.11 0.78
N PRO A 140 -19.34 1.39 1.92
CA PRO A 140 -20.49 0.62 2.42
C PRO A 140 -21.71 0.68 1.52
N ILE A 141 -22.04 1.87 1.01
CA ILE A 141 -23.36 2.19 0.46
C ILE A 141 -23.74 1.25 -0.69
N THR A 142 -22.83 1.05 -1.64
CA THR A 142 -23.07 0.17 -2.80
C THR A 142 -23.32 -1.27 -2.36
N TYR A 143 -22.57 -1.73 -1.37
CA TYR A 143 -22.69 -3.07 -0.82
C TYR A 143 -24.04 -3.26 -0.10
N GLU A 144 -24.37 -2.34 0.80
CA GLU A 144 -25.60 -2.36 1.58
C GLU A 144 -26.84 -2.27 0.69
N HIS A 145 -26.82 -1.42 -0.33
CA HIS A 145 -27.92 -1.27 -1.28
C HIS A 145 -28.25 -2.58 -1.97
N GLN A 146 -27.23 -3.30 -2.44
CA GLN A 146 -27.42 -4.58 -3.11
C GLN A 146 -28.01 -5.64 -2.17
N VAL A 147 -27.55 -5.69 -0.91
CA VAL A 147 -28.12 -6.61 0.09
C VAL A 147 -29.57 -6.23 0.41
N ARG A 148 -29.88 -4.94 0.49
CA ARG A 148 -31.23 -4.40 0.81
C ARG A 148 -32.27 -4.64 -0.30
N GLU A 149 -31.85 -5.00 -1.53
CA GLU A 149 -32.79 -5.36 -2.60
C GLU A 149 -33.54 -6.67 -2.32
N HIS A 150 -33.02 -7.53 -1.46
CA HIS A 150 -33.67 -8.80 -1.11
C HIS A 150 -34.88 -8.56 -0.19
N GLU A 151 -36.01 -9.22 -0.46
CA GLU A 151 -37.27 -8.92 0.23
C GLU A 151 -37.28 -9.25 1.73
N LEU A 152 -36.35 -10.08 2.18
CA LEU A 152 -36.16 -10.43 3.60
C LEU A 152 -35.32 -9.40 4.37
N VAL A 153 -34.74 -8.41 3.69
CA VAL A 153 -33.87 -7.40 4.31
C VAL A 153 -34.63 -6.09 4.45
N ARG A 154 -34.71 -5.56 5.68
CA ARG A 154 -35.20 -4.20 5.95
C ARG A 154 -34.05 -3.20 5.88
N GLU A 155 -32.92 -3.54 6.50
CA GLU A 155 -31.72 -2.71 6.52
C GLU A 155 -30.46 -3.58 6.54
N ALA A 156 -29.38 -3.05 5.97
CA ALA A 156 -28.06 -3.66 5.94
C ALA A 156 -27.02 -2.61 6.31
N CYS A 157 -26.15 -2.93 7.27
CA CYS A 157 -25.11 -2.03 7.75
C CYS A 157 -23.75 -2.72 7.71
N VAL A 158 -22.88 -2.28 6.82
CA VAL A 158 -21.46 -2.66 6.82
C VAL A 158 -20.76 -1.90 7.94
N PHE A 159 -19.98 -2.61 8.73
CA PHE A 159 -19.17 -2.08 9.83
C PHE A 159 -17.70 -2.51 9.67
N GLY A 160 -16.84 -2.02 10.55
CA GLY A 160 -15.41 -2.39 10.59
C GLY A 160 -14.45 -1.22 10.68
N VAL A 161 -14.92 -0.05 11.12
CA VAL A 161 -14.06 1.11 11.38
C VAL A 161 -13.00 0.74 12.41
N GLY A 162 -11.73 0.95 12.09
CA GLY A 162 -10.60 0.61 12.98
C GLY A 162 -10.38 -0.89 13.17
N ARG A 163 -11.00 -1.75 12.36
CA ARG A 163 -10.87 -3.22 12.44
C ARG A 163 -10.11 -3.76 11.24
N ALA A 164 -9.61 -5.00 11.34
CA ALA A 164 -8.78 -5.59 10.29
C ALA A 164 -9.55 -5.82 8.98
N PHE A 165 -10.83 -6.19 9.06
CA PHE A 165 -11.67 -6.52 7.90
C PHE A 165 -13.12 -6.07 8.16
N PRO A 166 -13.94 -5.83 7.12
CA PRO A 166 -15.32 -5.38 7.28
C PRO A 166 -16.25 -6.52 7.70
N GLY A 167 -17.38 -6.16 8.29
CA GLY A 167 -18.48 -7.08 8.60
C GLY A 167 -19.84 -6.49 8.23
N LEU A 168 -20.91 -7.29 8.31
CA LEU A 168 -22.27 -6.92 7.91
C LEU A 168 -23.28 -7.27 9.00
N ILE A 169 -24.09 -6.30 9.42
CA ILE A 169 -25.30 -6.53 10.22
C ILE A 169 -26.52 -6.40 9.32
N ILE A 170 -27.41 -7.38 9.35
CA ILE A 170 -28.67 -7.37 8.61
C ILE A 170 -29.83 -7.32 9.59
N ILE A 171 -30.75 -6.39 9.34
CA ILE A 171 -32.03 -6.28 10.02
C ILE A 171 -33.11 -6.87 9.11
N PRO A 172 -33.76 -7.97 9.49
CA PRO A 172 -34.78 -8.59 8.66
C PRO A 172 -36.04 -7.74 8.51
N SER A 173 -36.74 -7.90 7.39
CA SER A 173 -38.05 -7.31 7.13
C SER A 173 -39.18 -8.12 7.76
N ASP A 174 -40.40 -7.56 7.76
CA ASP A 174 -41.59 -8.25 8.25
C ASP A 174 -41.94 -9.52 7.44
N LYS A 175 -41.35 -9.68 6.24
CA LYS A 175 -41.48 -10.92 5.45
C LYS A 175 -40.65 -12.08 6.00
N ALA A 176 -39.70 -11.80 6.88
CA ALA A 176 -38.88 -12.81 7.53
C ALA A 176 -39.50 -13.34 8.83
N VAL A 177 -40.70 -12.87 9.22
CA VAL A 177 -41.43 -13.36 10.40
C VAL A 177 -41.62 -14.88 10.31
N GLY A 178 -41.19 -15.60 11.34
CA GLY A 178 -41.30 -17.06 11.42
C GLY A 178 -40.13 -17.83 10.81
N LEU A 179 -39.14 -17.17 10.21
CA LEU A 179 -37.88 -17.79 9.79
C LEU A 179 -36.84 -17.71 10.91
N SER A 180 -36.00 -18.75 11.03
CA SER A 180 -34.83 -18.69 11.92
C SER A 180 -33.71 -17.84 11.31
N LYS A 181 -32.81 -17.32 12.15
CA LYS A 181 -31.65 -16.53 11.69
C LYS A 181 -30.79 -17.29 10.69
N GLU A 182 -30.61 -18.59 10.89
CA GLU A 182 -29.85 -19.48 10.02
C GLU A 182 -30.54 -19.65 8.65
N ALA A 183 -31.87 -19.76 8.63
CA ALA A 183 -32.64 -19.86 7.38
C ALA A 183 -32.58 -18.55 6.59
N ILE A 184 -32.62 -17.40 7.27
CA ILE A 184 -32.45 -16.08 6.66
C ILE A 184 -31.03 -15.95 6.07
N LEU A 185 -30.00 -16.23 6.88
CA LEU A 185 -28.60 -16.17 6.44
C LEU A 185 -28.38 -17.04 5.20
N LYS A 186 -28.81 -18.31 5.23
CA LYS A 186 -28.70 -19.24 4.10
C LYS A 186 -29.33 -18.71 2.81
N THR A 187 -30.45 -17.98 2.93
CA THR A 187 -31.13 -17.37 1.78
C THR A 187 -30.37 -16.14 1.26
N LEU A 188 -29.70 -15.40 2.15
CA LEU A 188 -28.97 -14.18 1.80
C LEU A 188 -27.51 -14.40 1.36
N LEU A 189 -26.91 -15.56 1.66
CA LEU A 189 -25.52 -15.86 1.26
C LEU A 189 -25.24 -15.67 -0.24
N PRO A 190 -26.11 -16.10 -1.18
CA PRO A 190 -25.92 -15.81 -2.61
C PRO A 190 -25.93 -14.31 -2.92
N VAL A 191 -26.71 -13.51 -2.18
CA VAL A 191 -26.78 -12.05 -2.33
C VAL A 191 -25.50 -11.38 -1.83
N VAL A 192 -25.00 -11.81 -0.67
CA VAL A 192 -23.72 -11.35 -0.09
C VAL A 192 -22.56 -11.72 -1.02
N SER A 193 -22.54 -12.93 -1.57
CA SER A 193 -21.54 -13.37 -2.55
C SER A 193 -21.57 -12.51 -3.83
N ALA A 194 -22.77 -12.21 -4.34
CA ALA A 194 -22.93 -11.32 -5.49
C ALA A 194 -22.44 -9.88 -5.17
N ALA A 195 -22.61 -9.39 -3.94
CA ALA A 195 -22.09 -8.09 -3.52
C ALA A 195 -20.55 -8.09 -3.42
N ASN A 196 -19.96 -9.14 -2.83
CA ASN A 196 -18.51 -9.35 -2.76
C ASN A 196 -17.83 -9.32 -4.14
N SER A 197 -18.48 -9.89 -5.17
CA SER A 197 -17.91 -9.94 -6.53
C SER A 197 -17.73 -8.58 -7.22
N ARG A 198 -18.34 -7.51 -6.68
CA ARG A 198 -18.37 -6.17 -7.28
C ARG A 198 -17.52 -5.14 -6.52
N VAL A 199 -16.84 -5.56 -5.45
CA VAL A 199 -16.00 -4.69 -4.61
C VAL A 199 -14.56 -5.20 -4.60
N GLU A 200 -13.63 -4.33 -4.19
CA GLU A 200 -12.21 -4.67 -4.03
C GLU A 200 -12.04 -5.77 -2.95
N GLY A 201 -10.97 -6.57 -3.04
CA GLY A 201 -10.77 -7.73 -2.14
C GLY A 201 -10.85 -7.37 -0.65
N PHE A 202 -10.28 -6.22 -0.26
CA PHE A 202 -10.33 -5.73 1.12
C PHE A 202 -11.72 -5.27 1.58
N SER A 203 -12.66 -5.06 0.67
CA SER A 203 -14.05 -4.66 0.95
C SER A 203 -15.01 -5.86 1.00
N GLN A 204 -14.53 -7.07 0.74
CA GLN A 204 -15.34 -8.27 0.79
C GLN A 204 -15.63 -8.69 2.23
N ILE A 205 -16.87 -9.15 2.47
CA ILE A 205 -17.35 -9.57 3.79
C ILE A 205 -17.50 -11.09 3.78
N SER A 206 -16.84 -11.76 4.72
CA SER A 206 -16.96 -13.21 4.90
C SER A 206 -18.31 -13.59 5.50
N GLU A 207 -18.79 -14.81 5.22
CA GLU A 207 -20.03 -15.35 5.77
C GLU A 207 -20.05 -15.30 7.31
N GLU A 208 -18.90 -15.58 7.93
CA GLU A 208 -18.68 -15.54 9.37
C GLU A 208 -18.86 -14.15 9.98
N MET A 209 -18.73 -13.10 9.17
CA MET A 209 -18.87 -11.70 9.59
C MET A 209 -20.23 -11.12 9.21
N VAL A 210 -21.22 -11.97 8.91
CA VAL A 210 -22.62 -11.59 8.70
C VAL A 210 -23.43 -11.96 9.94
N GLU A 211 -24.06 -10.97 10.57
CA GLU A 211 -24.97 -11.18 11.71
C GLU A 211 -26.41 -10.80 11.33
N ILE A 212 -27.35 -11.71 11.63
CA ILE A 212 -28.78 -11.49 11.42
C ILE A 212 -29.44 -11.11 12.76
N LEU A 213 -30.03 -9.91 12.85
CA LEU A 213 -30.77 -9.48 14.02
C LEU A 213 -32.21 -10.02 14.04
N ASP A 214 -32.93 -9.79 15.13
CA ASP A 214 -34.33 -10.21 15.24
C ASP A 214 -35.24 -9.31 14.37
N VAL A 215 -36.32 -9.89 13.83
CA VAL A 215 -37.35 -9.11 13.14
C VAL A 215 -37.92 -8.05 14.08
N GLY A 216 -38.04 -6.81 13.60
CA GLY A 216 -38.52 -5.70 14.41
C GLY A 216 -37.44 -5.05 15.30
N THR A 217 -36.17 -5.47 15.19
CA THR A 217 -35.06 -4.79 15.86
C THR A 217 -35.05 -3.30 15.54
N GLU A 218 -35.18 -2.47 16.56
CA GLU A 218 -35.07 -1.02 16.41
C GLU A 218 -33.62 -0.62 16.15
N TYR A 219 -33.41 0.37 15.28
CA TYR A 219 -32.09 0.93 15.01
C TYR A 219 -32.16 2.44 14.80
N PRO A 220 -31.07 3.18 15.05
CA PRO A 220 -31.07 4.63 14.90
C PRO A 220 -31.25 5.00 13.43
N CYS A 221 -32.34 5.72 13.14
CA CYS A 221 -32.64 6.25 11.83
C CYS A 221 -33.22 7.66 11.97
N THR A 222 -33.15 8.44 10.89
CA THR A 222 -33.81 9.75 10.80
C THR A 222 -35.32 9.59 10.71
N ASP A 223 -36.08 10.69 10.85
CA ASP A 223 -37.54 10.69 10.63
C ASP A 223 -37.95 10.21 9.23
N LYS A 224 -37.00 10.19 8.28
CA LYS A 224 -37.18 9.68 6.91
C LYS A 224 -36.86 8.19 6.75
N GLY A 225 -36.49 7.50 7.85
CA GLY A 225 -36.12 6.08 7.85
C GLY A 225 -34.69 5.79 7.40
N THR A 226 -33.86 6.81 7.10
CA THR A 226 -32.44 6.62 6.75
C THR A 226 -31.63 6.27 7.99
N MET A 227 -30.89 5.17 7.96
CA MET A 227 -29.99 4.77 9.05
C MET A 227 -28.97 5.87 9.40
N ILE A 228 -28.79 6.15 10.70
CA ILE A 228 -27.77 7.06 11.21
C ILE A 228 -26.56 6.22 11.64
N ARG A 229 -25.60 6.02 10.73
CA ARG A 229 -24.48 5.06 10.89
C ARG A 229 -23.65 5.25 12.18
N PRO A 230 -23.20 6.45 12.57
CA PRO A 230 -22.45 6.61 13.82
C PRO A 230 -23.26 6.20 15.06
N ALA A 231 -24.56 6.51 15.08
CA ALA A 231 -25.46 6.09 16.15
C ALA A 231 -25.74 4.58 16.10
N PHE A 232 -25.81 4.00 14.89
CA PHE A 232 -25.94 2.57 14.69
C PHE A 232 -24.75 1.81 15.28
N TYR A 233 -23.52 2.22 14.94
CA TYR A 233 -22.31 1.62 15.49
C TYR A 233 -22.29 1.71 17.01
N LYS A 234 -22.63 2.86 17.58
CA LYS A 234 -22.72 3.03 19.02
C LYS A 234 -23.78 2.14 19.67
N LYS A 235 -24.94 1.94 19.03
CA LYS A 235 -26.01 1.08 19.55
C LYS A 235 -25.61 -0.39 19.55
N PHE A 236 -24.86 -0.82 18.54
CA PHE A 236 -24.48 -2.23 18.33
C PHE A 236 -22.99 -2.47 18.62
N GLU A 237 -22.34 -1.61 19.40
CA GLU A 237 -20.90 -1.67 19.69
C GLU A 237 -20.51 -3.01 20.32
N ASP A 238 -21.19 -3.41 21.39
CA ASP A 238 -20.94 -4.70 22.06
C ASP A 238 -21.13 -5.90 21.12
N LEU A 239 -22.11 -5.82 20.22
CA LEU A 239 -22.35 -6.88 19.24
C LEU A 239 -21.22 -6.94 18.22
N ILE A 240 -20.84 -5.81 17.63
CA ILE A 240 -19.73 -5.70 16.68
C ILE A 240 -18.45 -6.24 17.32
N ASP A 241 -18.16 -5.83 18.54
CA ASP A 241 -17.00 -6.29 19.29
C ASP A 241 -17.06 -7.79 19.56
N SER A 242 -18.23 -8.32 19.91
CA SER A 242 -18.42 -9.76 20.07
C SER A 242 -18.23 -10.53 18.76
N MET A 243 -18.58 -9.96 17.60
CA MET A 243 -18.33 -10.57 16.29
C MET A 243 -16.84 -10.73 16.04
N TYR A 244 -16.06 -9.66 16.25
CA TYR A 244 -14.60 -9.73 16.12
C TYR A 244 -13.96 -10.66 17.16
N GLN A 245 -14.42 -10.63 18.41
CA GLN A 245 -13.93 -11.56 19.43
C GLN A 245 -14.24 -13.02 19.09
N ARG A 246 -15.43 -13.33 18.54
CA ARG A 246 -15.78 -14.68 18.07
C ARG A 246 -14.94 -15.09 16.87
N PHE A 247 -14.53 -14.14 16.03
CA PHE A 247 -13.64 -14.39 14.91
C PHE A 247 -12.19 -14.64 15.34
N GLU A 248 -11.73 -13.98 16.40
CA GLU A 248 -10.34 -14.04 16.89
C GLU A 248 -10.09 -15.11 17.97
N LYS A 249 -11.12 -15.52 18.72
CA LYS A 249 -10.99 -16.55 19.76
C LYS A 249 -10.87 -17.95 19.14
N PRO A 250 -9.84 -18.74 19.53
CA PRO A 250 -9.89 -20.19 19.37
C PRO A 250 -11.15 -20.71 20.07
N LEU A 251 -11.86 -21.69 19.50
CA LEU A 251 -12.89 -22.38 20.27
C LEU A 251 -12.22 -22.94 21.54
N GLU A 252 -12.80 -22.69 22.72
CA GLU A 252 -12.47 -23.53 23.88
C GLU A 252 -12.63 -24.98 23.43
N VAL A 253 -11.68 -25.84 23.80
CA VAL A 253 -11.66 -27.28 23.47
C VAL A 253 -13.03 -27.89 23.75
N SER A 254 -13.91 -27.85 22.76
CA SER A 254 -15.31 -28.25 22.87
C SER A 254 -15.57 -29.22 21.74
N ASN A 255 -15.19 -30.48 21.98
CA ASN A 255 -15.63 -31.73 21.32
C ASN A 255 -15.85 -31.75 19.78
N GLY A 256 -15.33 -30.79 19.01
CA GLY A 256 -15.63 -30.64 17.58
C GLY A 256 -14.52 -30.02 16.72
N ALA A 257 -13.36 -29.67 17.29
CA ALA A 257 -12.19 -29.27 16.50
C ALA A 257 -11.64 -30.48 15.74
N LEU A 258 -11.30 -30.30 14.46
CA LEU A 258 -10.79 -31.38 13.63
C LEU A 258 -9.35 -31.73 14.04
N GLN A 259 -9.14 -32.96 14.47
CA GLN A 259 -7.80 -33.53 14.64
C GLN A 259 -7.33 -34.10 13.30
N LEU A 260 -6.75 -33.22 12.49
CA LEU A 260 -6.24 -33.57 11.17
C LEU A 260 -4.79 -34.03 11.27
N ASN A 261 -4.44 -35.15 10.65
CA ASN A 261 -3.04 -35.49 10.40
C ASN A 261 -2.45 -34.57 9.31
N ARG A 262 -1.14 -34.62 9.09
CA ARG A 262 -0.46 -33.72 8.13
C ARG A 262 -1.09 -33.73 6.73
N GLU A 263 -1.39 -34.90 6.18
CA GLU A 263 -1.98 -35.01 4.83
C GLU A 263 -3.40 -34.43 4.79
N GLN A 264 -4.18 -34.68 5.84
CA GLN A 264 -5.51 -34.10 6.01
C GLN A 264 -5.48 -32.59 6.26
N LEU A 265 -4.45 -32.06 6.93
CA LEU A 265 -4.21 -30.63 7.10
C LEU A 265 -3.90 -29.96 5.76
N GLU A 266 -3.04 -30.58 4.95
CA GLU A 266 -2.74 -30.07 3.60
C GLU A 266 -4.00 -30.01 2.74
N ASP A 267 -4.83 -31.05 2.75
CA ASP A 267 -6.07 -31.10 1.98
C ASP A 267 -7.12 -30.10 2.50
N PHE A 268 -7.21 -29.93 3.82
CA PHE A 268 -8.08 -28.95 4.46
C PHE A 268 -7.66 -27.51 4.11
N LEU A 269 -6.36 -27.21 4.18
CA LEU A 269 -5.83 -25.90 3.78
C LEU A 269 -6.10 -25.65 2.29
N LEU A 270 -5.83 -26.60 1.41
CA LEU A 270 -6.17 -26.47 -0.02
C LEU A 270 -7.66 -26.18 -0.23
N ALA A 271 -8.54 -26.85 0.52
CA ALA A 271 -9.98 -26.59 0.46
C ALA A 271 -10.32 -25.18 0.94
N ILE A 272 -9.74 -24.68 2.05
CA ILE A 272 -9.95 -23.29 2.49
C ILE A 272 -9.54 -22.30 1.41
N PHE A 273 -8.32 -22.43 0.88
CA PHE A 273 -7.80 -21.52 -0.13
C PHE A 273 -8.67 -21.52 -1.40
N LYS A 274 -9.15 -22.68 -1.82
CA LYS A 274 -9.98 -22.82 -3.02
C LYS A 274 -11.42 -22.36 -2.81
N GLU A 275 -12.07 -22.80 -1.73
CA GLU A 275 -13.53 -22.69 -1.55
C GLU A 275 -13.93 -21.45 -0.76
N ARG A 276 -13.11 -21.00 0.18
CA ARG A 276 -13.43 -19.88 1.09
C ARG A 276 -12.74 -18.59 0.68
N ILE A 277 -11.53 -18.68 0.12
CA ILE A 277 -10.74 -17.52 -0.32
C ILE A 277 -10.84 -17.29 -1.84
N GLY A 278 -11.20 -18.31 -2.61
CA GLY A 278 -11.41 -18.19 -4.06
C GLY A 278 -10.13 -18.27 -4.90
N ILE A 279 -9.04 -18.77 -4.35
CA ILE A 279 -7.78 -18.97 -5.08
C ILE A 279 -7.86 -20.29 -5.85
N GLN A 280 -8.12 -20.18 -7.15
CA GLN A 280 -8.17 -21.33 -8.04
C GLN A 280 -6.76 -21.73 -8.49
N HIS A 281 -6.49 -23.03 -8.56
CA HIS A 281 -5.21 -23.63 -8.97
C HIS A 281 -4.01 -23.50 -8.00
N LEU A 282 -4.25 -23.44 -6.69
CA LEU A 282 -3.19 -23.56 -5.70
C LEU A 282 -2.67 -25.01 -5.59
N GLN A 283 -1.36 -25.24 -5.72
CA GLN A 283 -0.71 -26.52 -5.40
C GLN A 283 -0.12 -26.49 -3.98
N LYS A 284 0.26 -27.67 -3.45
CA LYS A 284 0.73 -27.81 -2.06
C LYS A 284 1.99 -26.98 -1.75
N ASP A 285 2.83 -26.76 -2.76
CA ASP A 285 4.11 -26.04 -2.70
C ASP A 285 4.03 -24.61 -3.27
N THR A 286 2.87 -24.20 -3.78
CA THR A 286 2.67 -22.86 -4.35
C THR A 286 2.77 -21.79 -3.27
N ASP A 287 3.60 -20.78 -3.51
CA ASP A 287 3.76 -19.66 -2.59
C ASP A 287 2.46 -18.84 -2.52
N PHE A 288 1.95 -18.62 -1.31
CA PHE A 288 0.70 -17.90 -1.06
C PHE A 288 0.75 -16.48 -1.60
N PHE A 289 1.86 -15.77 -1.44
CA PHE A 289 1.99 -14.41 -1.94
C PHE A 289 2.00 -14.38 -3.47
N GLU A 290 2.67 -15.35 -4.12
CA GLU A 290 2.59 -15.52 -5.58
C GLU A 290 1.16 -15.85 -6.05
N ALA A 291 0.43 -16.66 -5.28
CA ALA A 291 -0.96 -17.01 -5.57
C ALA A 291 -1.94 -15.85 -5.35
N GLY A 292 -1.45 -14.67 -4.96
CA GLY A 292 -2.25 -13.48 -4.73
C GLY A 292 -2.89 -13.39 -3.35
N VAL A 293 -2.43 -14.21 -2.38
CA VAL A 293 -2.86 -14.12 -0.98
C VAL A 293 -2.35 -12.82 -0.38
N ASP A 294 -3.27 -11.94 -0.01
CA ASP A 294 -2.98 -10.72 0.72
C ASP A 294 -3.07 -10.88 2.24
N SER A 295 -2.70 -9.84 2.98
CA SER A 295 -2.68 -9.89 4.44
C SER A 295 -4.05 -10.09 5.07
N LEU A 296 -5.14 -9.68 4.42
CA LEU A 296 -6.50 -9.86 4.93
C LEU A 296 -6.95 -11.30 4.75
N GLN A 297 -6.68 -11.87 3.59
CA GLN A 297 -6.92 -13.28 3.32
C GLN A 297 -6.10 -14.15 4.28
N ALA A 298 -4.84 -13.82 4.53
CA ALA A 298 -4.00 -14.50 5.52
C ALA A 298 -4.59 -14.45 6.95
N ILE A 299 -5.13 -13.31 7.37
CA ILE A 299 -5.82 -13.17 8.67
C ILE A 299 -7.09 -14.02 8.71
N ALA A 300 -7.88 -14.00 7.63
CA ALA A 300 -9.11 -14.79 7.53
C ALA A 300 -8.82 -16.30 7.60
N ILE A 301 -7.81 -16.75 6.84
CA ILE A 301 -7.33 -18.14 6.86
C ILE A 301 -6.90 -18.54 8.27
N ARG A 302 -6.07 -17.71 8.92
CA ARG A 302 -5.63 -17.94 10.31
C ARG A 302 -6.82 -18.07 11.26
N GLY A 303 -7.84 -17.22 11.14
CA GLY A 303 -9.07 -17.29 11.94
C GLY A 303 -9.84 -18.59 11.73
N ILE A 304 -10.02 -19.01 10.46
CA ILE A 304 -10.67 -20.28 10.13
C ILE A 304 -9.92 -21.47 10.75
N ILE A 305 -8.59 -21.49 10.65
CA ILE A 305 -7.76 -22.57 11.19
C ILE A 305 -7.87 -22.63 12.72
N LEU A 306 -7.74 -21.48 13.40
CA LEU A 306 -7.86 -21.40 14.86
C LEU A 306 -9.21 -21.90 15.37
N ARG A 307 -10.24 -21.82 14.54
CA ARG A 307 -11.59 -22.29 14.86
C ARG A 307 -11.78 -23.77 14.56
N GLU A 308 -11.36 -24.22 13.38
CA GLU A 308 -11.78 -25.53 12.85
C GLU A 308 -10.77 -26.65 13.12
N VAL A 309 -9.52 -26.32 13.49
CA VAL A 309 -8.43 -27.27 13.65
C VAL A 309 -7.87 -27.24 15.07
N ASP A 310 -7.66 -28.43 15.65
CA ASP A 310 -6.97 -28.57 16.93
C ASP A 310 -5.45 -28.36 16.76
N LEU A 311 -4.96 -27.17 17.16
CA LEU A 311 -3.54 -26.80 17.14
C LEU A 311 -2.84 -27.00 18.50
N GLY A 312 -3.51 -27.58 19.49
CA GLY A 312 -3.01 -27.64 20.87
C GLY A 312 -3.07 -26.28 21.60
N SER A 313 -2.21 -26.07 22.59
CA SER A 313 -2.27 -24.91 23.51
C SER A 313 -1.50 -23.67 23.05
N LYS A 314 -0.81 -23.72 21.91
CA LYS A 314 -0.02 -22.61 21.38
C LYS A 314 -0.76 -21.89 20.26
N ILE A 315 -0.81 -20.57 20.33
CA ILE A 315 -1.43 -19.72 19.31
C ILE A 315 -0.36 -19.40 18.24
N PRO A 316 -0.56 -19.76 16.96
CA PRO A 316 0.33 -19.34 15.88
C PRO A 316 0.41 -17.82 15.74
N SER A 317 1.54 -17.32 15.23
CA SER A 317 1.78 -15.89 15.00
C SER A 317 0.68 -15.26 14.12
N GLN A 318 0.49 -13.95 14.21
CA GLN A 318 -0.46 -13.24 13.32
C GLN A 318 -0.08 -13.36 11.84
N ASN A 319 1.22 -13.54 11.55
CA ASN A 319 1.76 -13.64 10.20
C ASN A 319 2.03 -15.09 9.75
N VAL A 320 1.49 -16.09 10.46
CA VAL A 320 1.83 -17.51 10.25
C VAL A 320 1.68 -17.97 8.80
N VAL A 321 0.69 -17.44 8.07
CA VAL A 321 0.48 -17.76 6.64
C VAL A 321 1.66 -17.29 5.79
N PHE A 322 2.27 -16.14 6.09
CA PHE A 322 3.45 -15.67 5.35
C PHE A 322 4.78 -16.23 5.87
N GLU A 323 4.86 -16.58 7.15
CA GLU A 323 6.02 -17.27 7.74
C GLU A 323 6.17 -18.69 7.18
N TYR A 324 5.04 -19.33 6.87
CA TYR A 324 4.96 -20.65 6.26
C TYR A 324 4.25 -20.55 4.91
N PRO A 325 4.97 -20.10 3.87
CA PRO A 325 4.38 -19.46 2.69
C PRO A 325 3.72 -20.42 1.68
N ASN A 326 3.48 -21.68 2.02
CA ASN A 326 2.71 -22.60 1.19
C ASN A 326 1.98 -23.64 2.04
N VAL A 327 1.03 -24.37 1.44
CA VAL A 327 0.18 -25.32 2.16
C VAL A 327 0.99 -26.37 2.90
N GLN A 328 2.04 -26.91 2.26
CA GLN A 328 2.88 -27.94 2.85
C GLN A 328 3.60 -27.44 4.11
N ALA A 329 4.25 -26.27 4.03
CA ALA A 329 4.96 -25.67 5.16
C ALA A 329 4.01 -25.25 6.28
N LEU A 330 2.83 -24.75 5.92
CA LEU A 330 1.82 -24.31 6.89
C LEU A 330 1.21 -25.51 7.63
N ALA A 331 0.91 -26.61 6.91
CA ALA A 331 0.46 -27.87 7.51
C ALA A 331 1.52 -28.49 8.42
N GLU A 332 2.79 -28.50 8.00
CA GLU A 332 3.92 -28.95 8.82
C GLU A 332 4.01 -28.18 10.15
N HIS A 333 3.90 -26.85 10.09
CA HIS A 333 3.94 -26.02 11.28
C HIS A 333 2.79 -26.30 12.24
N PHE A 334 1.56 -26.43 11.72
CA PHE A 334 0.38 -26.71 12.53
C PHE A 334 0.40 -28.10 13.14
N ASP A 335 0.89 -29.11 12.42
CA ASP A 335 1.07 -30.45 12.97
C ASP A 335 2.13 -30.46 14.10
N ALA A 336 3.21 -29.69 13.96
CA ALA A 336 4.23 -29.52 15.00
C ALA A 336 3.68 -28.80 16.25
N LEU A 337 2.93 -27.71 16.07
CA LEU A 337 2.27 -26.99 17.17
C LEU A 337 1.35 -27.92 17.98
N ARG A 338 0.55 -28.73 17.29
CA ARG A 338 -0.37 -29.69 17.90
C ARG A 338 0.36 -30.76 18.72
N LYS A 339 1.49 -31.27 18.23
CA LYS A 339 2.33 -32.26 18.93
C LYS A 339 3.10 -31.68 20.12
N GLY A 340 3.03 -30.36 20.34
CA GLY A 340 3.83 -29.67 21.35
C GLY A 340 5.31 -29.59 20.98
N GLU A 341 5.66 -29.97 19.76
CA GLU A 341 7.01 -29.84 19.22
C GLU A 341 7.27 -28.35 18.99
N THR A 342 8.39 -27.83 19.49
CA THR A 342 8.91 -26.57 18.96
C THR A 342 9.26 -26.85 17.51
N SER A 343 8.42 -26.38 16.58
CA SER A 343 8.87 -26.14 15.20
C SER A 343 10.24 -25.48 15.34
N GLU A 344 11.28 -26.12 14.80
CA GLU A 344 12.55 -25.42 14.60
C GLU A 344 12.18 -24.12 13.91
N GLN A 345 12.40 -23.00 14.58
CA GLN A 345 12.24 -21.69 13.96
C GLN A 345 13.13 -21.79 12.73
N LYS A 346 12.54 -21.79 11.52
CA LYS A 346 13.30 -22.00 10.27
C LYS A 346 14.55 -21.16 10.40
N ASP A 347 15.70 -21.82 10.34
CA ASP A 347 16.97 -21.11 10.46
C ASP A 347 17.07 -20.20 9.24
N GLU A 348 16.66 -18.96 9.44
CA GLU A 348 16.63 -17.96 8.39
C GLU A 348 18.02 -17.70 7.84
N ILE A 349 19.08 -17.97 8.61
CA ILE A 349 20.45 -17.92 8.13
C ILE A 349 20.69 -19.08 7.15
N LYS A 350 20.28 -20.30 7.50
CA LYS A 350 20.34 -21.44 6.59
C LYS A 350 19.54 -21.19 5.31
N ALA A 351 18.35 -20.58 5.42
CA ALA A 351 17.56 -20.19 4.25
C ALA A 351 18.31 -19.18 3.36
N MET A 352 19.00 -18.20 3.96
CA MET A 352 19.86 -17.28 3.22
C MET A 352 21.00 -18.02 2.51
N GLU A 353 21.67 -18.95 3.17
CA GLU A 353 22.74 -19.77 2.59
C GLU A 353 22.25 -20.61 1.40
N GLU A 354 21.08 -21.25 1.53
CA GLU A 354 20.44 -22.02 0.46
C GLU A 354 20.10 -21.14 -0.75
N LEU A 355 19.54 -19.96 -0.52
CA LEU A 355 19.23 -18.99 -1.58
C LEU A 355 20.50 -18.51 -2.29
N ILE A 356 21.54 -18.15 -1.53
CA ILE A 356 22.84 -17.76 -2.09
C ILE A 356 23.37 -18.92 -2.94
N GLY A 357 23.44 -20.14 -2.41
CA GLY A 357 23.94 -21.31 -3.14
C GLY A 357 23.15 -21.63 -4.41
N LYS A 358 21.83 -21.43 -4.40
CA LYS A 358 20.94 -21.65 -5.54
C LYS A 358 21.15 -20.65 -6.66
N TYR A 359 21.37 -19.37 -6.34
CA TYR A 359 21.34 -18.26 -7.29
C TYR A 359 22.71 -17.67 -7.66
N SER A 360 23.79 -18.19 -7.09
CA SER A 360 25.16 -17.69 -7.27
C SER A 360 25.94 -18.33 -8.42
N LYS A 361 25.27 -18.76 -9.50
CA LYS A 361 25.93 -19.39 -10.66
C LYS A 361 25.62 -18.60 -11.92
N PHE A 362 26.67 -18.06 -12.55
CA PHE A 362 26.54 -17.21 -13.73
C PHE A 362 27.34 -17.75 -14.92
N SER A 363 26.79 -17.54 -16.11
CA SER A 363 27.50 -17.85 -17.36
C SER A 363 28.43 -16.69 -17.72
N GLN A 364 29.55 -17.00 -18.38
CA GLN A 364 30.47 -15.97 -18.86
C GLN A 364 29.82 -15.15 -19.98
N HIS A 365 30.08 -13.86 -19.98
CA HIS A 365 29.73 -12.99 -21.10
C HIS A 365 30.56 -13.38 -22.33
N ILE A 366 29.91 -13.42 -23.49
CA ILE A 366 30.57 -13.62 -24.77
C ILE A 366 30.66 -12.26 -25.44
N SER A 367 31.87 -11.71 -25.51
CA SER A 367 32.12 -10.41 -26.14
C SER A 367 31.55 -10.36 -27.54
N GLY A 368 30.64 -9.42 -27.76
CA GLY A 368 30.08 -9.14 -29.08
C GLY A 368 30.72 -7.92 -29.73
N SER A 369 30.20 -7.56 -30.90
CA SER A 369 30.71 -6.46 -31.76
C SER A 369 29.79 -5.25 -31.82
N GLN A 370 28.68 -5.23 -31.06
CA GLN A 370 27.77 -4.09 -31.06
C GLN A 370 28.43 -2.89 -30.40
N VAL A 371 28.36 -1.76 -31.10
CA VAL A 371 28.85 -0.47 -30.62
C VAL A 371 27.65 0.39 -30.28
N VAL A 372 27.57 0.78 -29.02
CA VAL A 372 26.57 1.73 -28.51
C VAL A 372 27.14 3.14 -28.55
N ASP A 373 26.31 4.13 -28.88
CA ASP A 373 26.66 5.56 -29.00
C ASP A 373 25.84 6.43 -28.02
N GLY A 374 25.31 5.81 -26.97
CA GLY A 374 24.64 6.44 -25.84
C GLY A 374 24.13 5.42 -24.83
N GLU A 375 23.54 5.89 -23.75
CA GLU A 375 23.05 5.06 -22.65
C GLU A 375 21.62 4.58 -22.90
N THR A 376 21.42 3.27 -22.83
CA THR A 376 20.11 2.63 -22.79
C THR A 376 19.97 1.94 -21.45
N ILE A 377 18.98 2.35 -20.67
CA ILE A 377 18.92 2.02 -19.24
C ILE A 377 17.63 1.30 -18.92
N ILE A 378 17.72 0.17 -18.22
CA ILE A 378 16.57 -0.41 -17.53
C ILE A 378 16.47 0.24 -16.16
N LEU A 379 15.29 0.80 -15.84
CA LEU A 379 14.95 1.26 -14.50
C LEU A 379 13.81 0.40 -13.95
N THR A 380 14.06 -0.27 -12.84
CA THR A 380 12.98 -0.92 -12.08
C THR A 380 12.57 -0.04 -10.90
N GLY A 381 11.29 -0.12 -10.49
CA GLY A 381 10.81 0.61 -9.32
C GLY A 381 10.49 2.09 -9.60
N ALA A 382 10.29 2.45 -10.87
CA ALA A 382 9.90 3.81 -11.29
C ALA A 382 8.56 4.28 -10.69
N THR A 383 7.72 3.36 -10.22
CA THR A 383 6.46 3.65 -9.51
C THR A 383 6.63 3.83 -8.00
N GLY A 384 7.85 3.71 -7.47
CA GLY A 384 8.20 3.97 -6.07
C GLY A 384 8.84 5.34 -5.89
N SER A 385 9.00 5.77 -4.63
CA SER A 385 9.50 7.12 -4.31
C SER A 385 10.89 7.40 -4.92
N LEU A 386 11.89 6.60 -4.56
CA LEU A 386 13.26 6.77 -5.09
C LEU A 386 13.32 6.63 -6.61
N GLY A 387 12.67 5.61 -7.17
CA GLY A 387 12.70 5.35 -8.62
C GLY A 387 12.10 6.49 -9.45
N ALA A 388 11.08 7.18 -8.93
CA ALA A 388 10.50 8.35 -9.60
C ALA A 388 11.50 9.53 -9.67
N HIS A 389 12.21 9.81 -8.58
CA HIS A 389 13.27 10.85 -8.58
C HIS A 389 14.45 10.46 -9.48
N VAL A 390 14.87 9.19 -9.46
CA VAL A 390 15.88 8.67 -10.40
C VAL A 390 15.44 8.90 -11.84
N LEU A 391 14.21 8.49 -12.20
CA LEU A 391 13.68 8.66 -13.56
C LEU A 391 13.68 10.13 -13.99
N SER A 392 13.17 11.02 -13.14
CA SER A 392 13.05 12.45 -13.43
C SER A 392 14.39 13.11 -13.74
N GLN A 393 15.45 12.74 -13.00
CA GLN A 393 16.79 13.26 -13.23
C GLN A 393 17.48 12.57 -14.41
N LEU A 394 17.22 11.27 -14.60
CA LEU A 394 17.86 10.44 -15.61
C LEU A 394 17.55 10.89 -17.04
N ILE A 395 16.28 11.16 -17.33
CA ILE A 395 15.82 11.52 -18.69
C ILE A 395 16.31 12.90 -19.16
N SER A 396 16.74 13.74 -18.20
CA SER A 396 17.34 15.05 -18.48
C SER A 396 18.81 14.93 -18.94
N LYS A 397 19.45 13.76 -18.79
CA LYS A 397 20.83 13.54 -19.20
C LYS A 397 20.95 13.42 -20.73
N ARG A 398 21.95 14.08 -21.31
CA ARG A 398 22.17 14.10 -22.76
C ARG A 398 22.67 12.76 -23.31
N SER A 399 23.49 12.05 -22.53
CA SER A 399 24.01 10.72 -22.87
C SER A 399 22.92 9.64 -22.91
N VAL A 400 21.79 9.86 -22.21
CA VAL A 400 20.68 8.90 -22.13
C VAL A 400 19.81 8.99 -23.39
N LYS A 401 19.74 7.88 -24.11
CA LYS A 401 18.93 7.70 -25.32
C LYS A 401 17.56 7.13 -25.02
N ALA A 402 17.51 6.08 -24.19
CA ALA A 402 16.28 5.39 -23.86
C ALA A 402 16.30 4.91 -22.40
N VAL A 403 15.14 4.98 -21.74
CA VAL A 403 14.90 4.45 -20.39
C VAL A 403 13.73 3.48 -20.44
N TYR A 404 14.01 2.20 -20.23
CA TYR A 404 13.01 1.14 -20.15
C TYR A 404 12.57 0.96 -18.69
N CYS A 405 11.39 1.48 -18.36
CA CYS A 405 10.79 1.32 -17.05
C CYS A 405 10.02 -0.01 -16.97
N LEU A 406 10.55 -0.97 -16.21
CA LEU A 406 9.89 -2.25 -15.98
C LEU A 406 8.88 -2.12 -14.84
N VAL A 407 7.60 -2.31 -15.14
CA VAL A 407 6.49 -2.08 -14.22
C VAL A 407 5.60 -3.32 -14.16
N ARG A 408 5.21 -3.72 -12.95
CA ARG A 408 4.15 -4.73 -12.78
C ARG A 408 2.84 -4.16 -13.33
N ALA A 409 2.40 -4.60 -14.50
CA ALA A 409 1.18 -4.12 -15.15
C ALA A 409 0.69 -5.18 -16.13
N THR A 410 -0.59 -5.10 -16.49
CA THR A 410 -1.23 -6.00 -17.46
C THR A 410 -0.90 -5.64 -18.91
N ASN A 411 -0.62 -4.36 -19.18
CA ASN A 411 -0.29 -3.85 -20.51
C ASN A 411 0.54 -2.56 -20.42
N ARG A 412 1.02 -2.07 -21.58
CA ARG A 412 1.87 -0.87 -21.69
C ARG A 412 1.18 0.42 -21.23
N GLN A 413 -0.11 0.60 -21.56
CA GLN A 413 -0.86 1.79 -21.14
C GLN A 413 -0.91 1.87 -19.61
N GLN A 414 -1.28 0.77 -18.95
CA GLN A 414 -1.32 0.73 -17.49
C GLN A 414 0.08 0.92 -16.87
N ALA A 415 1.15 0.42 -17.49
CA ALA A 415 2.51 0.66 -17.03
C ALA A 415 2.86 2.15 -17.08
N GLU A 416 2.52 2.83 -18.17
CA GLU A 416 2.73 4.26 -18.37
C GLU A 416 1.90 5.10 -17.39
N ASP A 417 0.60 4.83 -17.28
CA ASP A 417 -0.31 5.52 -16.37
C ASP A 417 0.19 5.47 -14.92
N ARG A 418 0.72 4.31 -14.49
CA ARG A 418 1.28 4.14 -13.15
C ARG A 418 2.52 5.01 -12.94
N VAL A 419 3.44 5.06 -13.90
CA VAL A 419 4.66 5.87 -13.81
C VAL A 419 4.32 7.35 -13.81
N GLN A 420 3.44 7.79 -14.72
CA GLN A 420 2.99 9.18 -14.80
C GLN A 420 2.25 9.60 -13.53
N LYS A 421 1.35 8.76 -13.00
CA LYS A 421 0.65 9.01 -11.73
C LYS A 421 1.64 9.19 -10.58
N THR A 422 2.67 8.36 -10.48
CA THR A 422 3.70 8.52 -9.44
C THR A 422 4.46 9.83 -9.60
N LEU A 423 4.93 10.17 -10.81
CA LEU A 423 5.64 11.43 -11.08
C LEU A 423 4.78 12.65 -10.70
N LEU A 424 3.52 12.67 -11.13
CA LEU A 424 2.57 13.73 -10.79
C LEU A 424 2.31 13.83 -9.28
N SER A 425 2.15 12.70 -8.59
CA SER A 425 1.96 12.68 -7.13
C SER A 425 3.18 13.22 -6.36
N LYS A 426 4.36 13.19 -6.97
CA LYS A 426 5.60 13.76 -6.45
C LYS A 426 5.92 15.14 -6.99
N ARG A 427 4.97 15.76 -7.73
CA ARG A 427 5.11 17.06 -8.40
C ARG A 427 6.34 17.13 -9.33
N LEU A 428 6.76 15.97 -9.86
CA LEU A 428 7.86 15.86 -10.80
C LEU A 428 7.31 16.04 -12.22
N SER A 429 7.75 17.10 -12.90
CA SER A 429 7.34 17.43 -14.28
C SER A 429 8.52 17.32 -15.23
N PRO A 430 8.83 16.11 -15.74
CA PRO A 430 9.98 15.94 -16.60
C PRO A 430 9.78 16.58 -17.99
N THR A 431 10.83 17.22 -18.50
CA THR A 431 10.79 17.98 -19.75
C THR A 431 10.79 17.12 -21.01
N THR A 432 11.21 15.85 -20.93
CA THR A 432 11.34 14.94 -22.09
C THR A 432 10.92 13.52 -21.72
N PHE A 433 9.63 13.22 -21.87
CA PHE A 433 9.12 11.85 -21.65
C PHE A 433 9.27 10.94 -22.87
N SER A 434 9.63 11.48 -24.04
CA SER A 434 9.78 10.72 -25.30
C SER A 434 10.89 9.65 -25.28
N LYS A 435 11.82 9.73 -24.32
CA LYS A 435 12.88 8.73 -24.11
C LYS A 435 12.44 7.57 -23.19
N VAL A 436 11.23 7.65 -22.61
CA VAL A 436 10.75 6.69 -21.61
C VAL A 436 9.87 5.64 -22.28
N HIS A 437 10.17 4.38 -22.01
CA HIS A 437 9.39 3.23 -22.44
C HIS A 437 8.90 2.45 -21.22
N CYS A 438 7.63 2.64 -20.85
CA CYS A 438 7.02 1.90 -19.75
C CYS A 438 6.52 0.54 -20.25
N LEU A 439 7.06 -0.54 -19.69
CA LEU A 439 6.78 -1.90 -20.14
C LEU A 439 6.16 -2.74 -19.00
N PRO A 440 5.07 -3.49 -19.28
CA PRO A 440 4.60 -4.51 -18.36
C PRO A 440 5.69 -5.58 -18.23
N SER A 441 6.04 -5.94 -17.01
CA SER A 441 7.14 -6.86 -16.73
C SER A 441 6.87 -7.66 -15.47
N ASP A 442 7.28 -8.92 -15.51
CA ASP A 442 7.40 -9.79 -14.35
C ASP A 442 8.84 -10.28 -14.23
N LEU A 443 9.57 -9.68 -13.30
CA LEU A 443 10.97 -9.99 -13.04
C LEU A 443 11.17 -11.45 -12.61
N SER A 444 10.14 -12.13 -12.10
CA SER A 444 10.24 -13.52 -11.68
C SER A 444 10.53 -14.48 -12.84
N ARG A 445 10.16 -14.08 -14.07
CA ARG A 445 10.38 -14.85 -15.30
C ARG A 445 11.76 -14.60 -15.88
N LYS A 446 12.35 -15.63 -16.50
CA LYS A 446 13.67 -15.56 -17.14
C LYS A 446 13.76 -14.51 -18.25
N ASP A 447 12.66 -14.27 -18.95
CA ASP A 447 12.50 -13.25 -20.00
C ASP A 447 12.02 -11.91 -19.45
N LEU A 448 11.97 -11.73 -18.12
CA LEU A 448 11.44 -10.56 -17.42
C LEU A 448 9.97 -10.26 -17.77
N GLY A 449 9.24 -11.21 -18.36
CA GLY A 449 7.90 -10.99 -18.89
C GLY A 449 7.85 -10.07 -20.11
N LEU A 450 8.98 -9.85 -20.79
CA LEU A 450 9.10 -8.97 -21.94
C LEU A 450 8.88 -9.71 -23.26
N GLU A 451 8.40 -8.98 -24.28
CA GLU A 451 8.29 -9.50 -25.63
C GLU A 451 9.69 -9.84 -26.20
N PRO A 452 9.81 -10.91 -27.01
CA PRO A 452 11.10 -11.31 -27.59
C PRO A 452 11.81 -10.20 -28.39
N SER A 453 11.04 -9.34 -29.08
CA SER A 453 11.58 -8.20 -29.83
C SER A 453 12.24 -7.17 -28.93
N ILE A 454 11.69 -6.91 -27.75
CA ILE A 454 12.25 -6.00 -26.75
C ILE A 454 13.51 -6.61 -26.13
N ILE A 455 13.51 -7.90 -25.81
CA ILE A 455 14.72 -8.59 -25.31
C ILE A 455 15.85 -8.51 -26.34
N GLU A 456 15.56 -8.70 -27.64
CA GLU A 456 16.56 -8.57 -28.69
C GLU A 456 17.08 -7.13 -28.85
N ALA A 457 16.21 -6.12 -28.72
CA ALA A 457 16.64 -4.71 -28.70
C ALA A 457 17.56 -4.42 -27.50
N LEU A 458 17.16 -4.84 -26.29
CA LEU A 458 17.96 -4.70 -25.09
C LEU A 458 19.31 -5.43 -25.20
N ARG A 459 19.36 -6.61 -25.82
CA ARG A 459 20.63 -7.31 -26.06
C ARG A 459 21.59 -6.52 -26.96
N ASN A 460 21.09 -5.68 -27.85
CA ASN A 460 21.95 -4.88 -28.73
C ASN A 460 22.38 -3.56 -28.06
N ASP A 461 21.48 -2.94 -27.28
CA ASP A 461 21.65 -1.54 -26.87
C ASP A 461 21.82 -1.32 -25.35
N LEU A 462 21.46 -2.28 -24.50
CA LEU A 462 21.47 -2.11 -23.04
C LEU A 462 22.87 -1.82 -22.51
N THR A 463 23.01 -0.72 -21.78
CA THR A 463 24.29 -0.32 -21.18
C THR A 463 24.28 -0.45 -19.66
N LYS A 464 23.15 -0.13 -19.01
CA LYS A 464 23.03 -0.14 -17.54
C LYS A 464 21.65 -0.58 -17.06
N VAL A 465 21.62 -1.20 -15.88
CA VAL A 465 20.41 -1.49 -15.10
C VAL A 465 20.50 -0.73 -13.78
N ILE A 466 19.50 0.08 -13.46
CA ILE A 466 19.31 0.67 -12.12
C ILE A 466 18.15 -0.07 -11.45
N HIS A 467 18.48 -0.90 -10.46
CA HIS A 467 17.53 -1.77 -9.78
C HIS A 467 17.08 -1.17 -8.45
N CYS A 468 15.97 -0.41 -8.46
CA CYS A 468 15.35 0.16 -7.25
C CYS A 468 14.13 -0.64 -6.75
N ALA A 469 13.55 -1.54 -7.56
CA ALA A 469 12.33 -2.26 -7.19
C ALA A 469 12.57 -3.27 -6.06
N TRP A 470 11.96 -3.04 -4.90
CA TRP A 470 11.92 -4.00 -3.80
C TRP A 470 10.63 -3.83 -2.99
N ALA A 471 10.04 -4.93 -2.51
CA ALA A 471 8.96 -4.85 -1.54
C ALA A 471 9.52 -4.40 -0.19
N VAL A 472 8.97 -3.33 0.40
CA VAL A 472 9.32 -2.91 1.75
C VAL A 472 8.27 -3.50 2.69
N ASN A 473 8.51 -4.74 3.11
CA ASN A 473 7.66 -5.43 4.08
C ASN A 473 8.54 -6.15 5.11
N PHE A 474 8.48 -5.69 6.36
CA PHE A 474 9.33 -6.19 7.44
C PHE A 474 8.78 -7.47 8.09
N ASN A 475 7.54 -7.85 7.77
CA ASN A 475 6.84 -9.01 8.35
C ASN A 475 7.06 -10.29 7.55
N LEU A 476 7.60 -10.21 6.34
CA LEU A 476 7.89 -11.39 5.51
C LEU A 476 9.21 -12.03 5.93
N GLY A 477 9.29 -13.37 5.85
CA GLY A 477 10.54 -14.12 5.94
C GLY A 477 11.39 -13.95 4.68
N VAL A 478 12.68 -14.32 4.74
CA VAL A 478 13.61 -14.13 3.60
C VAL A 478 13.17 -14.87 2.33
N GLN A 479 12.54 -16.05 2.49
CA GLN A 479 12.10 -16.91 1.39
C GLN A 479 10.99 -16.27 0.54
N SER A 480 10.11 -15.47 1.14
CA SER A 480 9.04 -14.76 0.40
C SER A 480 9.59 -13.74 -0.61
N PHE A 481 10.86 -13.34 -0.50
CA PHE A 481 11.53 -12.45 -1.46
C PHE A 481 12.20 -13.22 -2.60
N GLU A 482 12.27 -14.56 -2.54
CA GLU A 482 12.99 -15.37 -3.51
C GLU A 482 12.48 -15.13 -4.93
N SER A 483 11.18 -15.26 -5.12
CA SER A 483 10.58 -15.41 -6.44
C SER A 483 10.67 -14.18 -7.32
N HIS A 484 10.30 -13.02 -6.77
CA HIS A 484 10.16 -11.80 -7.55
C HIS A 484 11.35 -10.87 -7.39
N HIS A 485 12.06 -10.94 -6.25
CA HIS A 485 13.15 -10.02 -5.95
C HIS A 485 14.53 -10.65 -6.16
N ILE A 486 14.82 -11.78 -5.49
CA ILE A 486 16.14 -12.42 -5.60
C ILE A 486 16.32 -13.01 -7.00
N ARG A 487 15.38 -13.87 -7.45
CA ARG A 487 15.35 -14.41 -8.81
C ARG A 487 15.21 -13.31 -9.87
N GLY A 488 14.46 -12.25 -9.56
CA GLY A 488 14.36 -11.07 -10.43
C GLY A 488 15.70 -10.38 -10.66
N THR A 489 16.50 -10.21 -9.61
CA THR A 489 17.85 -9.65 -9.71
C THR A 489 18.76 -10.56 -10.55
N VAL A 490 18.68 -11.88 -10.35
CA VAL A 490 19.43 -12.86 -11.14
C VAL A 490 19.06 -12.80 -12.62
N ASN A 491 17.77 -12.66 -12.95
CA ASN A 491 17.32 -12.51 -14.33
C ASN A 491 17.84 -11.21 -14.97
N LEU A 492 17.89 -10.11 -14.22
CA LEU A 492 18.51 -8.85 -14.67
C LEU A 492 20.02 -9.00 -14.90
N LEU A 493 20.74 -9.62 -13.96
CA LEU A 493 22.17 -9.93 -14.11
C LEU A 493 22.43 -10.79 -15.36
N ASN A 494 21.61 -11.82 -15.56
CA ASN A 494 21.70 -12.67 -16.75
C ASN A 494 21.45 -11.88 -18.04
N LEU A 495 20.46 -10.98 -18.07
CA LEU A 495 20.26 -10.12 -19.23
C LEU A 495 21.50 -9.27 -19.52
N CYS A 496 22.08 -8.64 -18.48
CA CYS A 496 23.31 -7.86 -18.61
C CYS A 496 24.49 -8.64 -19.20
N LEU A 497 24.60 -9.93 -18.88
CA LEU A 497 25.66 -10.80 -19.39
C LEU A 497 25.41 -11.26 -20.83
N THR A 498 24.15 -11.24 -21.30
CA THR A 498 23.77 -11.70 -22.65
C THR A 498 23.74 -10.61 -23.71
N VAL A 499 24.10 -9.37 -23.36
CA VAL A 499 24.24 -8.29 -24.34
C VAL A 499 25.32 -8.62 -25.38
N ARG A 500 25.25 -7.98 -26.54
CA ARG A 500 26.14 -8.19 -27.69
C ARG A 500 27.19 -7.08 -27.84
N THR A 501 27.31 -6.21 -26.84
CA THR A 501 28.41 -5.25 -26.72
C THR A 501 29.71 -5.98 -26.35
N ASN A 502 30.85 -5.28 -26.45
CA ASN A 502 32.16 -5.85 -26.12
C ASN A 502 32.30 -6.21 -24.63
N LEU A 503 31.63 -5.44 -23.76
CA LEU A 503 31.57 -5.64 -22.31
C LEU A 503 30.12 -5.89 -21.88
N PRO A 504 29.89 -6.59 -20.74
CA PRO A 504 28.56 -6.73 -20.15
C PRO A 504 27.93 -5.37 -19.83
N ALA A 505 26.60 -5.32 -19.82
CA ALA A 505 25.92 -4.16 -19.24
C ALA A 505 26.15 -4.10 -17.72
N LYS A 506 26.18 -2.89 -17.18
CA LYS A 506 26.44 -2.67 -15.74
C LYS A 506 25.15 -2.78 -14.93
N LEU A 507 25.22 -3.19 -13.68
CA LEU A 507 24.06 -3.23 -12.79
C LEU A 507 24.32 -2.46 -11.49
N PHE A 508 23.40 -1.59 -11.10
CA PHE A 508 23.44 -0.82 -9.86
C PHE A 508 22.22 -1.17 -9.02
N PHE A 509 22.43 -1.85 -7.90
CA PHE A 509 21.36 -2.29 -7.01
C PHE A 509 21.19 -1.36 -5.82
N CYS A 510 20.01 -0.77 -5.67
CA CYS A 510 19.67 -0.03 -4.46
C CYS A 510 19.31 -1.03 -3.33
N SER A 511 20.33 -1.36 -2.53
CA SER A 511 20.19 -2.09 -1.28
C SER A 511 19.84 -1.15 -0.12
N SER A 512 19.94 -1.64 1.12
CA SER A 512 19.59 -0.93 2.33
C SER A 512 20.66 -1.11 3.39
N ILE A 513 20.90 -0.09 4.20
CA ILE A 513 21.78 -0.17 5.38
C ILE A 513 21.34 -1.27 6.37
N SER A 514 20.06 -1.66 6.34
CA SER A 514 19.52 -2.76 7.16
C SER A 514 20.20 -4.11 6.89
N ALA A 515 20.81 -4.30 5.71
CA ALA A 515 21.57 -5.50 5.37
C ALA A 515 22.83 -5.69 6.25
N ALA A 516 23.32 -4.62 6.89
CA ALA A 516 24.49 -4.66 7.77
C ALA A 516 24.19 -4.14 9.20
N ALA A 517 23.04 -3.52 9.42
CA ALA A 517 22.70 -2.87 10.69
C ALA A 517 22.25 -3.83 11.81
N GLY A 518 22.41 -5.14 11.62
CA GLY A 518 22.34 -6.17 12.67
C GLY A 518 23.72 -6.53 13.25
N THR A 519 24.79 -5.91 12.77
CA THR A 519 26.15 -6.09 13.32
C THR A 519 26.18 -5.73 14.81
N PRO A 520 26.79 -6.56 15.68
CA PRO A 520 26.90 -6.27 17.11
C PRO A 520 27.55 -4.91 17.40
N LEU A 521 26.93 -4.11 18.28
CA LEU A 521 27.39 -2.76 18.60
C LEU A 521 28.45 -2.75 19.72
N PRO A 522 29.37 -1.77 19.73
CA PRO A 522 29.58 -0.73 18.71
C PRO A 522 30.20 -1.30 17.43
N ALA A 523 29.84 -0.74 16.27
CA ALA A 523 30.30 -1.23 14.97
C ALA A 523 30.54 -0.10 13.98
N THR A 524 31.65 -0.20 13.25
CA THR A 524 31.90 0.59 12.03
C THR A 524 31.80 -0.34 10.83
N ILE A 525 30.84 -0.07 9.95
CA ILE A 525 30.59 -0.83 8.74
C ILE A 525 31.43 -0.24 7.63
N GLU A 526 32.37 -1.04 7.11
CA GLU A 526 33.20 -0.69 5.96
C GLU A 526 32.39 -0.75 4.65
N GLU A 527 32.87 -0.04 3.63
CA GLU A 527 32.29 -0.01 2.27
C GLU A 527 32.64 -1.27 1.47
N THR A 528 32.30 -2.43 2.05
CA THR A 528 32.54 -3.77 1.53
C THR A 528 31.37 -4.72 1.80
N TYR A 529 31.39 -5.89 1.18
CA TYR A 529 30.40 -6.94 1.39
C TYR A 529 30.44 -7.49 2.82
N ILE A 530 29.26 -7.67 3.40
CA ILE A 530 29.12 -8.36 4.69
C ILE A 530 29.24 -9.87 4.45
N THR A 531 30.16 -10.51 5.19
CA THR A 531 30.41 -11.96 5.07
C THR A 531 29.63 -12.79 6.07
N ASN A 532 29.29 -12.23 7.24
CA ASN A 532 28.47 -12.91 8.24
C ASN A 532 27.00 -12.55 8.06
N LEU A 533 26.19 -13.51 7.62
CA LEU A 533 24.76 -13.33 7.36
C LEU A 533 23.96 -12.91 8.60
N ASN A 534 24.46 -13.20 9.81
CA ASN A 534 23.85 -12.76 11.07
C ASN A 534 23.90 -11.23 11.28
N HIS A 535 24.69 -10.51 10.48
CA HIS A 535 24.81 -9.06 10.59
C HIS A 535 23.71 -8.30 9.83
N ALA A 536 22.84 -9.00 9.10
CA ALA A 536 21.57 -8.41 8.67
C ALA A 536 20.64 -8.21 9.87
N GLN A 537 19.82 -7.16 9.84
CA GLN A 537 18.75 -7.01 10.83
C GLN A 537 17.81 -8.22 10.78
N LYS A 538 17.20 -8.57 11.93
CA LYS A 538 16.38 -9.77 12.11
C LYS A 538 14.98 -9.62 11.49
N MET A 539 14.92 -9.32 10.21
CA MET A 539 13.71 -9.19 9.39
C MET A 539 14.01 -9.66 7.97
N GLY A 540 13.03 -10.28 7.29
CA GLY A 540 13.26 -10.85 5.95
C GLY A 540 13.60 -9.81 4.89
N TYR A 541 13.14 -8.56 5.02
CA TYR A 541 13.59 -7.45 4.16
C TYR A 541 15.11 -7.24 4.22
N ALA A 542 15.69 -7.14 5.43
CA ALA A 542 17.12 -6.94 5.60
C ALA A 542 17.95 -8.15 5.12
N ARG A 543 17.47 -9.35 5.44
CA ARG A 543 18.10 -10.61 5.03
C ARG A 543 18.07 -10.81 3.52
N SER A 544 16.93 -10.53 2.87
CA SER A 544 16.79 -10.65 1.41
C SER A 544 17.69 -9.67 0.65
N LYS A 545 17.85 -8.44 1.18
CA LYS A 545 18.83 -7.48 0.68
C LYS A 545 20.24 -8.06 0.78
N LEU A 546 20.66 -8.55 1.95
CA LEU A 546 22.01 -9.12 2.13
C LEU A 546 22.26 -10.33 1.21
N VAL A 547 21.31 -11.27 1.09
CA VAL A 547 21.40 -12.39 0.14
C VAL A 547 21.66 -11.90 -1.29
N THR A 548 20.93 -10.86 -1.69
CA THR A 548 21.04 -10.28 -3.03
C THR A 548 22.36 -9.55 -3.23
N GLU A 549 22.87 -8.85 -2.20
CA GLU A 549 24.22 -8.29 -2.23
C GLU A 549 25.26 -9.37 -2.49
N THR A 550 25.21 -10.49 -1.75
CA THR A 550 26.15 -11.60 -1.93
C THR A 550 26.08 -12.19 -3.34
N ILE A 551 24.88 -12.39 -3.89
CA ILE A 551 24.68 -12.90 -5.26
C ILE A 551 25.25 -11.94 -6.31
N ILE A 552 25.06 -10.63 -6.14
CA ILE A 552 25.61 -9.59 -7.01
C ILE A 552 27.15 -9.60 -6.96
N GLY A 553 27.72 -9.66 -5.76
CA GLY A 553 29.16 -9.76 -5.58
C GLY A 553 29.75 -10.99 -6.26
N GLU A 554 29.05 -12.12 -6.19
CA GLU A 554 29.47 -13.35 -6.86
C GLU A 554 29.33 -13.26 -8.39
N ALA A 555 28.30 -12.60 -8.92
CA ALA A 555 28.18 -12.33 -10.36
C ALA A 555 29.37 -11.50 -10.87
N ALA A 556 29.71 -10.41 -10.17
CA ALA A 556 30.86 -9.57 -10.48
C ALA A 556 32.19 -10.36 -10.41
N ARG A 557 32.36 -11.18 -9.36
CA ARG A 557 33.56 -12.01 -9.16
C ARG A 557 33.73 -13.08 -10.24
N GLN A 558 32.65 -13.79 -10.60
CA GLN A 558 32.69 -14.89 -11.56
C GLN A 558 32.88 -14.41 -13.00
N THR A 559 32.22 -13.31 -13.38
CA THR A 559 32.11 -12.90 -14.80
C THR A 559 32.94 -11.67 -15.16
N GLY A 560 33.43 -10.94 -14.16
CA GLY A 560 34.10 -9.65 -14.36
C GLY A 560 33.15 -8.50 -14.73
N MET A 561 31.83 -8.71 -14.74
CA MET A 561 30.87 -7.62 -14.95
C MET A 561 30.95 -6.57 -13.83
N GLU A 562 30.60 -5.33 -14.15
CA GLU A 562 30.45 -4.28 -13.15
C GLU A 562 29.04 -4.33 -12.57
N ALA A 563 28.92 -4.97 -11.40
CA ALA A 563 27.69 -5.04 -10.63
C ALA A 563 27.94 -4.45 -9.23
N GLN A 564 27.26 -3.34 -8.92
CA GLN A 564 27.51 -2.52 -7.74
C GLN A 564 26.31 -2.52 -6.80
N VAL A 565 26.60 -2.63 -5.50
CA VAL A 565 25.61 -2.52 -4.43
C VAL A 565 25.66 -1.12 -3.84
N LEU A 566 24.50 -0.49 -3.75
CA LEU A 566 24.29 0.84 -3.16
C LEU A 566 23.42 0.68 -1.91
N ARG A 567 24.02 0.61 -0.71
CA ARG A 567 23.28 0.55 0.57
C ARG A 567 22.72 1.93 0.90
N VAL A 568 21.43 2.12 0.66
CA VAL A 568 20.75 3.40 0.92
C VAL A 568 20.34 3.52 2.38
N GLY A 569 20.58 4.70 2.97
CA GLY A 569 20.16 5.08 4.32
C GLY A 569 18.67 5.45 4.43
N GLN A 570 18.34 6.24 5.45
CA GLN A 570 16.98 6.78 5.59
C GLN A 570 16.73 7.84 4.52
N ILE A 571 15.77 7.55 3.64
CA ILE A 571 15.29 8.51 2.63
C ILE A 571 14.22 9.38 3.28
N VAL A 572 14.32 10.69 3.09
CA VAL A 572 13.32 11.67 3.56
C VAL A 572 12.74 12.45 2.37
N GLY A 573 11.81 13.37 2.64
CA GLY A 573 11.20 14.22 1.61
C GLY A 573 12.25 14.95 0.75
N ASP A 574 11.92 15.20 -0.51
CA ASP A 574 12.82 15.84 -1.46
C ASP A 574 13.12 17.30 -1.11
N THR A 575 14.25 17.83 -1.61
CA THR A 575 14.68 19.19 -1.26
C THR A 575 13.77 20.30 -1.77
N VAL A 576 12.91 20.02 -2.76
CA VAL A 576 12.07 21.01 -3.43
C VAL A 576 10.73 21.13 -2.72
N GLU A 577 9.97 20.04 -2.66
CA GLU A 577 8.59 19.99 -2.16
C GLU A 577 8.50 19.47 -0.72
N GLY A 578 9.52 18.73 -0.24
CA GLY A 578 9.51 18.16 1.11
C GLY A 578 8.51 17.01 1.28
N LEU A 579 8.10 16.35 0.20
CA LEU A 579 7.05 15.32 0.23
C LEU A 579 7.53 14.01 0.86
N TRP A 580 7.41 13.90 2.18
CA TRP A 580 7.75 12.71 2.95
C TRP A 580 6.50 11.94 3.37
N ASN A 581 6.48 10.63 3.18
CA ASN A 581 5.35 9.77 3.52
C ASN A 581 4.95 9.90 5.01
N SER A 582 3.76 10.41 5.28
CA SER A 582 3.24 10.68 6.62
C SER A 582 2.94 9.42 7.46
N THR A 583 2.97 8.24 6.84
CA THR A 583 2.72 6.95 7.52
C THR A 583 4.01 6.22 7.93
N GLU A 584 5.19 6.76 7.62
CA GLU A 584 6.45 6.17 8.08
C GLU A 584 6.66 6.37 9.58
N ALA A 585 7.44 5.50 10.23
CA ALA A 585 7.63 5.52 11.67
C ALA A 585 8.12 6.88 12.21
N ILE A 586 9.08 7.52 11.53
CA ILE A 586 9.59 8.83 11.94
C ILE A 586 8.53 9.92 11.76
N SER A 587 7.81 9.92 10.63
CA SER A 587 6.74 10.88 10.35
C SER A 587 5.57 10.73 11.32
N LEU A 588 5.18 9.50 11.66
CA LEU A 588 4.18 9.21 12.69
C LEU A 588 4.64 9.62 14.09
N MET A 589 5.91 9.43 14.42
CA MET A 589 6.47 9.95 15.67
C MET A 589 6.37 11.47 15.70
N ILE A 590 6.78 12.18 14.64
CA ILE A 590 6.68 13.64 14.57
C ILE A 590 5.21 14.10 14.63
N ARG A 591 4.28 13.39 13.96
CA ARG A 591 2.84 13.66 14.03
C ARG A 591 2.29 13.60 15.45
N SER A 592 2.90 12.80 16.34
CA SER A 592 2.49 12.73 17.75
C SER A 592 2.65 14.06 18.50
N ALA A 593 3.42 15.01 17.96
CA ALA A 593 3.42 16.39 18.43
C ALA A 593 2.02 17.02 18.40
N THR A 594 1.19 16.66 17.42
CA THR A 594 -0.18 17.18 17.26
C THR A 594 -1.23 16.39 18.03
N THR A 595 -1.03 15.09 18.20
CA THR A 595 -2.01 14.19 18.84
C THR A 595 -1.77 14.04 20.35
N LEU A 596 -0.51 13.90 20.77
CA LEU A 596 -0.10 13.76 22.17
C LEU A 596 0.37 15.09 22.78
N GLY A 597 0.71 16.08 21.96
CA GLY A 597 1.35 17.31 22.43
C GLY A 597 2.77 17.09 22.95
N ALA A 598 3.43 15.98 22.57
CA ALA A 598 4.75 15.60 23.08
C ALA A 598 5.59 14.86 22.03
N LEU A 599 6.91 15.06 22.10
CA LEU A 599 7.91 14.29 21.33
C LEU A 599 9.02 13.77 22.27
N PRO A 600 9.61 12.60 21.97
CA PRO A 600 10.66 12.04 22.79
C PRO A 600 11.99 12.75 22.54
N ALA A 601 12.71 13.09 23.60
CA ALA A 601 14.15 13.32 23.55
C ALA A 601 14.84 11.98 23.33
N LEU A 602 15.56 11.86 22.21
CA LEU A 602 16.35 10.71 21.82
C LEU A 602 17.81 11.10 21.69
N ASP A 603 18.71 10.24 22.19
CA ASP A 603 20.15 10.32 21.94
C ASP A 603 20.49 9.60 20.62
N GLU A 604 19.94 10.13 19.53
CA GLU A 604 20.15 9.63 18.17
C GLU A 604 20.82 10.72 17.31
N THR A 605 21.66 10.27 16.38
CA THR A 605 22.36 11.12 15.40
C THR A 605 21.96 10.71 13.99
N PRO A 606 20.80 11.17 13.48
CA PRO A 606 20.28 10.66 12.22
C PRO A 606 21.12 11.07 11.01
N SER A 607 21.29 10.13 10.07
CA SER A 607 21.87 10.33 8.75
C SER A 607 20.77 10.23 7.69
N TRP A 608 20.00 11.32 7.54
CA TRP A 608 18.86 11.40 6.62
C TRP A 608 19.29 12.02 5.29
N LEU A 609 18.85 11.46 4.17
CA LEU A 609 19.15 12.00 2.85
C LEU A 609 17.84 12.26 2.05
N PRO A 610 17.65 13.46 1.46
CA PRO A 610 16.47 13.75 0.64
C PRO A 610 16.38 12.84 -0.60
N ALA A 611 15.17 12.47 -1.01
CA ALA A 611 14.96 11.50 -2.10
C ALA A 611 15.60 11.88 -3.44
N ASP A 612 15.59 13.16 -3.79
CA ASP A 612 16.25 13.72 -4.97
C ASP A 612 17.77 13.73 -4.86
N ILE A 613 18.31 13.92 -3.66
CA ILE A 613 19.75 13.82 -3.38
C ILE A 613 20.23 12.36 -3.44
N VAL A 614 19.45 11.41 -2.92
CA VAL A 614 19.70 9.96 -3.09
C VAL A 614 19.70 9.61 -4.57
N ALA A 615 18.70 10.07 -5.33
CA ALA A 615 18.62 9.82 -6.77
C ALA A 615 19.85 10.37 -7.50
N LYS A 616 20.31 11.57 -7.16
CA LYS A 616 21.52 12.17 -7.73
C LYS A 616 22.76 11.34 -7.43
N ALA A 617 22.94 10.91 -6.19
CA ALA A 617 24.06 10.03 -5.80
C ALA A 617 24.04 8.70 -6.56
N VAL A 618 22.87 8.09 -6.77
CA VAL A 618 22.73 6.87 -7.59
C VAL A 618 23.20 7.11 -9.03
N LEU A 619 22.88 8.26 -9.63
CA LEU A 619 23.30 8.60 -10.99
C LEU A 619 24.81 8.89 -11.08
N GLU A 620 25.38 9.58 -10.10
CA GLU A 620 26.83 9.82 -9.98
C GLU A 620 27.60 8.51 -9.87
N LEU A 621 27.17 7.61 -8.98
CA LEU A 621 27.76 6.28 -8.79
C LEU A 621 27.58 5.37 -10.02
N ALA A 622 26.51 5.57 -10.79
CA ALA A 622 26.30 4.91 -12.07
C ALA A 622 27.15 5.48 -13.22
N GLY A 623 27.92 6.55 -12.97
CA GLY A 623 28.75 7.22 -13.97
C GLY A 623 27.97 8.03 -15.00
N LEU A 624 26.70 8.37 -14.72
CA LEU A 624 25.80 9.03 -15.68
C LEU A 624 25.97 10.55 -15.74
N ASP A 625 26.86 11.10 -14.91
CA ASP A 625 27.30 12.50 -14.96
C ASP A 625 28.60 12.70 -15.74
N LYS A 626 29.27 11.61 -16.13
CA LYS A 626 30.47 11.64 -16.97
C LYS A 626 30.12 11.58 -18.47
N PRO A 627 30.98 12.10 -19.37
CA PRO A 627 30.85 11.89 -20.81
C PRO A 627 30.83 10.39 -21.16
N PHE A 628 29.95 9.99 -22.07
CA PHE A 628 29.75 8.59 -22.46
C PHE A 628 31.02 7.88 -22.99
N LEU A 629 31.94 8.64 -23.60
CA LEU A 629 33.15 8.11 -24.27
C LEU A 629 34.38 8.05 -23.36
N GLU A 630 34.27 8.35 -22.06
CA GLU A 630 35.41 8.17 -21.16
C GLU A 630 35.76 6.68 -21.01
N ALA A 631 37.05 6.36 -21.15
CA ALA A 631 37.54 4.99 -21.02
C ALA A 631 37.21 4.45 -19.61
N PRO A 632 36.87 3.16 -19.48
CA PRO A 632 36.64 2.56 -18.17
C PRO A 632 37.88 2.74 -17.29
N GLU A 633 37.71 3.36 -16.13
CA GLU A 633 38.74 3.39 -15.09
C GLU A 633 38.97 1.94 -14.64
N GLU A 634 40.15 1.37 -14.93
CA GLU A 634 40.60 0.10 -14.37
C GLU A 634 40.89 0.29 -12.88
N ASP A 635 39.84 0.31 -12.07
CA ASP A 635 39.94 0.35 -10.62
C ASP A 635 39.68 -1.06 -10.08
N SER A 636 40.76 -1.77 -9.73
CA SER A 636 40.72 -3.16 -9.27
C SER A 636 39.86 -3.35 -8.01
N ASP A 637 39.64 -2.27 -7.24
CA ASP A 637 38.87 -2.32 -6.00
C ASP A 637 37.35 -2.37 -6.24
N LEU A 638 36.86 -1.95 -7.42
CA LEU A 638 35.43 -1.88 -7.75
C LEU A 638 34.69 -3.21 -7.56
N LYS A 639 35.38 -4.35 -7.68
CA LYS A 639 34.76 -5.68 -7.53
C LYS A 639 34.41 -6.04 -6.09
N SER A 640 34.96 -5.32 -5.10
CA SER A 640 34.78 -5.59 -3.67
C SER A 640 34.04 -4.49 -2.92
N ILE A 641 33.81 -3.35 -3.58
CA ILE A 641 33.21 -2.17 -2.97
C ILE A 641 31.69 -2.34 -2.87
N VAL A 642 31.16 -1.91 -1.72
CA VAL A 642 29.73 -1.66 -1.52
C VAL A 642 29.58 -0.22 -1.09
N TYR A 643 28.89 0.58 -1.90
CA TYR A 643 28.71 2.01 -1.63
C TYR A 643 27.65 2.24 -0.56
N HIS A 644 27.90 3.17 0.36
CA HIS A 644 26.95 3.58 1.40
C HIS A 644 26.37 4.94 1.04
N VAL A 645 25.15 4.94 0.52
CA VAL A 645 24.43 6.15 0.12
C VAL A 645 23.74 6.72 1.37
N GLN A 646 24.55 7.35 2.22
CA GLN A 646 24.15 7.97 3.48
C GLN A 646 24.61 9.43 3.53
N ASN A 647 23.96 10.21 4.40
CA ASN A 647 24.34 11.59 4.58
C ASN A 647 25.58 11.70 5.45
N SER A 648 26.65 12.29 4.92
CA SER A 648 27.86 12.61 5.67
C SER A 648 27.64 13.75 6.67
N GLN A 649 26.58 14.56 6.48
CA GLN A 649 26.14 15.55 7.47
C GLN A 649 25.01 14.98 8.32
N THR A 650 25.33 14.71 9.59
CA THR A 650 24.36 14.26 10.59
C THR A 650 23.96 15.40 11.53
N PHE A 651 22.84 15.26 12.20
CA PHE A 651 22.36 16.21 13.21
C PHE A 651 21.93 15.47 14.49
N SER A 652 21.75 16.17 15.60
CA SER A 652 21.18 15.64 16.83
C SER A 652 19.66 15.63 16.76
N TRP A 653 19.04 14.48 17.06
CA TRP A 653 17.58 14.40 17.18
C TRP A 653 17.06 15.43 18.19
N THR A 654 17.59 15.43 19.40
CA THR A 654 17.08 16.27 20.49
C THR A 654 17.51 17.73 20.36
N ASN A 655 18.78 17.98 20.00
CA ASN A 655 19.33 19.34 20.08
C ASN A 655 19.14 20.16 18.80
N ASP A 656 18.94 19.51 17.64
CA ASP A 656 18.81 20.22 16.36
C ASP A 656 17.41 20.05 15.75
N LEU A 657 16.91 18.80 15.66
CA LEU A 657 15.62 18.53 14.99
C LEU A 657 14.42 19.02 15.82
N LEU A 658 14.36 18.75 17.12
CA LEU A 658 13.21 19.19 17.93
C LEU A 658 13.05 20.72 17.94
N PRO A 659 14.10 21.55 18.12
CA PRO A 659 13.99 23.00 17.94
C PRO A 659 13.54 23.39 16.53
N ALA A 660 14.09 22.78 15.47
CA ALA A 660 13.68 23.07 14.10
C ALA A 660 12.20 22.76 13.82
N LEU A 661 11.65 21.71 14.44
CA LEU A 661 10.21 21.38 14.38
C LEU A 661 9.35 22.43 15.11
N GLN A 662 9.84 22.97 16.23
CA GLN A 662 9.17 24.08 16.94
C GLN A 662 9.18 25.36 16.12
N GLU A 663 10.31 25.70 15.49
CA GLU A 663 10.44 26.85 14.57
C GLU A 663 9.57 26.70 13.33
N ALA A 664 9.40 25.48 12.82
CA ALA A 664 8.43 25.15 11.77
C ALA A 664 6.96 25.31 12.23
N GLY A 665 6.73 25.51 13.52
CA GLY A 665 5.45 25.86 14.13
C GLY A 665 4.70 24.67 14.75
N LEU A 666 5.35 23.54 15.00
CA LEU A 666 4.76 22.47 15.82
C LEU A 666 4.81 22.85 17.29
N LYS A 667 3.75 22.54 18.04
CA LYS A 667 3.65 22.82 19.47
C LYS A 667 3.65 21.49 20.24
N PHE A 668 4.71 21.24 20.99
CA PHE A 668 4.85 20.02 21.78
C PHE A 668 5.80 20.23 22.97
N LYS A 669 5.67 19.37 23.98
CA LYS A 669 6.64 19.22 25.08
C LYS A 669 7.67 18.17 24.71
N ILE A 670 8.91 18.39 25.12
CA ILE A 670 9.97 17.38 25.03
C ILE A 670 9.89 16.51 26.30
N VAL A 671 9.75 15.21 26.14
CA VAL A 671 9.69 14.24 27.25
C VAL A 671 10.73 13.15 27.05
N ASN A 672 11.05 12.36 28.08
CA ASN A 672 11.95 11.21 27.89
C ASN A 672 11.28 10.11 27.06
N GLN A 673 12.08 9.22 26.48
CA GLN A 673 11.60 8.19 25.55
C GLN A 673 10.53 7.24 26.13
N ARG A 674 10.66 6.82 27.41
CA ARG A 674 9.69 5.93 28.07
C ARG A 674 8.38 6.65 28.37
N GLU A 675 8.48 7.91 28.83
CA GLU A 675 7.31 8.75 29.05
C GLU A 675 6.55 8.99 27.75
N TRP A 676 7.24 9.20 26.63
CA TRP A 676 6.57 9.30 25.33
C TRP A 676 5.82 8.03 24.94
N VAL A 677 6.44 6.84 25.11
CA VAL A 677 5.75 5.55 24.84
C VAL A 677 4.55 5.37 25.77
N LYS A 678 4.68 5.76 27.04
CA LYS A 678 3.58 5.73 28.00
C LYS A 678 2.44 6.65 27.57
N LEU A 679 2.73 7.89 27.17
CA LEU A 679 1.73 8.83 26.64
C LEU A 679 1.04 8.29 25.38
N LEU A 680 1.79 7.61 24.51
CA LEU A 680 1.22 6.97 23.33
C LEU A 680 0.27 5.83 23.74
N ARG A 681 0.66 5.00 24.70
CA ARG A 681 -0.13 3.87 25.22
C ARG A 681 -1.40 4.31 25.96
N GLU A 682 -1.32 5.40 26.72
CA GLU A 682 -2.44 5.92 27.53
C GLU A 682 -3.29 6.96 26.79
N GLY A 683 -2.82 7.44 25.63
CA GLY A 683 -3.48 8.48 24.83
C GLY A 683 -4.67 7.98 24.01
N GLU A 684 -5.09 8.80 23.04
CA GLU A 684 -6.14 8.45 22.09
C GLU A 684 -5.78 7.16 21.33
N GLN A 685 -6.67 6.16 21.39
CA GLN A 685 -6.45 4.83 20.82
C GLN A 685 -7.05 4.69 19.42
N ASP A 686 -7.91 5.63 19.00
CA ASP A 686 -8.45 5.69 17.65
C ASP A 686 -7.33 5.98 16.64
N PRO A 687 -7.00 5.05 15.72
CA PRO A 687 -5.91 5.23 14.76
C PRO A 687 -6.15 6.32 13.70
N ASP A 688 -7.37 6.84 13.57
CA ASP A 688 -7.65 7.97 12.68
C ASP A 688 -7.35 9.30 13.38
N LYS A 689 -7.58 9.38 14.69
CA LYS A 689 -7.25 10.57 15.51
C LYS A 689 -5.82 10.58 16.02
N ASN A 690 -5.26 9.40 16.28
CA ASN A 690 -3.86 9.20 16.67
C ASN A 690 -3.18 8.14 15.80
N PRO A 691 -2.80 8.47 14.56
CA PRO A 691 -2.20 7.50 13.64
C PRO A 691 -0.90 6.85 14.15
N THR A 692 -0.20 7.51 15.08
CA THR A 692 1.01 6.97 15.71
C THR A 692 0.74 5.68 16.50
N ILE A 693 -0.49 5.46 16.99
CA ILE A 693 -0.85 4.26 17.77
C ILE A 693 -0.67 2.96 16.97
N LYS A 694 -0.74 3.04 15.64
CA LYS A 694 -0.54 1.90 14.72
C LYS A 694 0.84 1.23 14.88
N LEU A 695 1.81 1.96 15.42
CA LEU A 695 3.18 1.48 15.64
C LEU A 695 3.57 1.41 17.12
N LEU A 696 2.60 1.33 18.04
CA LEU A 696 2.85 1.28 19.48
C LEU A 696 3.81 0.14 19.87
N ASP A 697 3.62 -1.06 19.34
CA ASP A 697 4.47 -2.22 19.65
C ASP A 697 5.91 -1.99 19.17
N PHE A 698 6.06 -1.49 17.93
CA PHE A 698 7.35 -1.13 17.36
C PHE A 698 8.08 -0.08 18.22
N PHE A 699 7.37 0.97 18.64
CA PHE A 699 7.94 2.01 19.49
C PHE A 699 8.22 1.53 20.91
N THR A 700 7.38 0.64 21.44
CA THR A 700 7.60 0.02 22.75
C THR A 700 8.88 -0.82 22.73
N GLU A 701 9.03 -1.69 21.72
CA GLU A 701 10.24 -2.50 21.56
C GLU A 701 11.49 -1.62 21.43
N LYS A 702 11.40 -0.53 20.66
CA LYS A 702 12.55 0.34 20.40
C LYS A 702 12.91 1.26 21.58
N TYR A 703 11.92 1.86 22.25
CA TYR A 703 12.12 2.98 23.17
C TYR A 703 11.69 2.71 24.62
N ASP A 704 10.89 1.69 24.91
CA ASP A 704 10.47 1.34 26.28
C ASP A 704 11.53 0.50 27.01
N ASN A 705 12.79 0.87 26.88
CA ASN A 705 13.93 0.17 27.46
C ASN A 705 15.10 1.13 27.70
N GLU A 706 16.18 0.64 28.33
CA GLU A 706 17.41 1.40 28.62
C GLU A 706 18.57 1.04 27.67
N LYS A 707 18.29 0.27 26.60
CA LYS A 707 19.33 -0.11 25.65
C LYS A 707 19.73 1.11 24.83
N PRO A 708 21.03 1.36 24.62
CA PRO A 708 21.50 2.44 23.76
C PRO A 708 21.17 2.09 22.30
N GLY A 709 19.99 2.52 21.82
CA GLY A 709 19.33 2.08 20.58
C GLY A 709 20.25 1.64 19.44
N ARG A 710 20.61 2.56 18.54
CA ARG A 710 21.62 2.32 17.47
C ARG A 710 22.91 3.11 17.71
N GLN A 711 23.13 3.56 18.94
CA GLN A 711 24.29 4.36 19.29
C GLN A 711 25.58 3.56 19.03
N GLY A 712 26.54 4.17 18.34
CA GLY A 712 27.80 3.52 17.99
C GLY A 712 27.76 2.62 16.75
N LEU A 713 26.68 2.65 15.95
CA LEU A 713 26.68 2.09 14.59
C LEU A 713 27.04 3.18 13.58
N VAL A 714 28.19 3.06 12.91
CA VAL A 714 28.66 4.02 11.92
C VAL A 714 28.85 3.31 10.59
N PHE A 715 28.41 3.93 9.50
CA PHE A 715 28.68 3.46 8.14
C PHE A 715 29.68 4.42 7.51
N LYS A 716 30.77 3.89 6.99
CA LYS A 716 31.78 4.67 6.29
C LYS A 716 31.28 5.11 4.92
N THR A 717 31.68 6.30 4.49
CA THR A 717 31.24 6.87 3.20
C THR A 717 32.41 7.43 2.41
N GLU A 718 33.67 7.18 2.82
CA GLU A 718 34.84 7.77 2.19
C GLU A 718 34.98 7.33 0.72
N LYS A 719 34.88 6.03 0.42
CA LYS A 719 34.97 5.51 -0.97
C LYS A 719 33.78 5.94 -1.81
N THR A 720 32.59 6.00 -1.22
CA THR A 720 31.38 6.53 -1.87
C THR A 720 31.57 7.99 -2.20
N GLY A 721 32.13 8.78 -1.28
CA GLY A 721 32.43 10.19 -1.48
C GLY A 721 33.48 10.46 -2.56
N LEU A 722 34.38 9.51 -2.85
CA LEU A 722 35.32 9.63 -3.98
C LEU A 722 34.62 9.52 -5.35
N LYS A 723 33.47 8.84 -5.43
CA LYS A 723 32.72 8.64 -6.68
C LYS A 723 31.41 9.44 -6.74
N SER A 724 30.94 9.98 -5.62
CA SER A 724 29.76 10.84 -5.52
C SER A 724 30.10 12.07 -4.70
N GLU A 725 30.25 13.21 -5.38
CA GLU A 725 30.44 14.50 -4.72
C GLU A 725 29.24 14.82 -3.84
N THR A 726 28.03 14.41 -4.24
CA THR A 726 26.81 14.58 -3.45
C THR A 726 26.90 13.93 -2.07
N ILE A 727 27.43 12.70 -1.97
CA ILE A 727 27.61 12.02 -0.67
C ILE A 727 28.79 12.62 0.10
N LYS A 728 29.86 13.00 -0.58
CA LYS A 728 31.03 13.63 0.05
C LYS A 728 30.69 14.95 0.75
N THR A 729 29.90 15.80 0.10
CA THR A 729 29.47 17.08 0.68
C THR A 729 28.37 16.90 1.71
N GLY A 730 27.51 15.90 1.52
CA GLY A 730 26.30 15.69 2.32
C GLY A 730 25.26 16.79 2.09
N TYR A 731 24.23 16.80 2.92
CA TYR A 731 23.15 17.78 2.86
C TYR A 731 22.71 18.20 4.27
N ASP A 732 22.66 19.51 4.53
CA ASP A 732 22.22 20.02 5.82
C ASP A 732 20.68 19.97 5.92
N ILE A 733 20.14 18.95 6.58
CA ILE A 733 18.68 18.77 6.74
C ILE A 733 18.05 19.90 7.56
N VAL A 734 18.74 20.36 8.62
CA VAL A 734 18.18 21.30 9.58
C VAL A 734 18.38 22.73 9.09
N GLY A 735 19.62 23.11 8.78
CA GLY A 735 19.96 24.48 8.38
C GLY A 735 19.48 24.86 6.97
N SER A 736 19.14 23.91 6.09
CA SER A 736 18.55 24.21 4.78
C SER A 736 17.09 24.65 4.84
N GLY A 737 16.42 24.55 6.00
CA GLY A 737 14.99 24.80 6.14
C GLY A 737 14.10 23.67 5.63
N LEU A 738 14.67 22.50 5.31
CA LEU A 738 13.91 21.35 4.80
C LEU A 738 12.92 20.79 5.83
N VAL A 739 13.26 20.83 7.13
CA VAL A 739 12.35 20.44 8.22
C VAL A 739 11.03 21.21 8.16
N LYS A 740 11.08 22.52 7.84
CA LYS A 740 9.88 23.34 7.67
C LYS A 740 9.02 22.85 6.50
N LYS A 741 9.64 22.48 5.38
CA LYS A 741 8.91 21.93 4.22
C LYS A 741 8.22 20.60 4.54
N PHE A 742 8.88 19.73 5.31
CA PHE A 742 8.24 18.49 5.78
C PHE A 742 6.96 18.80 6.57
N VAL A 743 7.06 19.70 7.55
CA VAL A 743 5.94 20.11 8.39
C VAL A 743 4.84 20.77 7.58
N ASP A 744 5.18 21.68 6.68
CA ASP A 744 4.19 22.38 5.84
C ASP A 744 3.47 21.39 4.90
N SER A 745 4.20 20.45 4.29
CA SER A 745 3.59 19.38 3.48
C SER A 745 2.68 18.47 4.31
N TRP A 746 3.13 18.05 5.49
CA TRP A 746 2.32 17.18 6.36
C TRP A 746 1.06 17.87 6.89
N ARG A 747 1.11 19.18 7.15
CA ARG A 747 -0.06 19.97 7.57
C ARG A 747 -1.18 19.97 6.53
N GLU A 748 -0.89 19.79 5.25
CA GLU A 748 -1.92 19.65 4.21
C GLU A 748 -2.71 18.32 4.38
N GLU A 749 -2.10 17.31 5.03
CA GLU A 749 -2.69 15.98 5.24
C GLU A 749 -3.27 15.77 6.65
N TRP A 750 -2.77 16.51 7.65
CA TRP A 750 -2.98 16.22 9.08
C TRP A 750 -4.30 16.67 9.66
#